data_AF-A0A1I0XHP8-F1
#
_entry.id   AF-A0A1I0XHP8-F1
#
_cell.length_a   1.000
_cell.length_b   1.000
_cell.length_c   1.000
_cell.angle_alpha   90.00
_cell.angle_beta   90.00
_cell.angle_gamma   90.00
#
_symmetry.space_group_name_H-M   'P 1'
#
loop_
_entity.id
_entity.type
_entity.pdbx_description
1 polymer ?
#
loop_
_entity_poly.entity_id
_entity_poly.type
_entity_poly.pdbx_seq_one_letter_code
_entity_poly.pdbx_strand_id
1 'polypeptide(L)'
;MQKHNWKRIIPFLLILSLFAPMNLLTGMAASNDEREGYVSEIASGPLAGKSFDYFWSEHSTRITDAGPIDGEVIYVGKACDDSDQVPEAMDEDDVALVERGDCLFVEKIDNIEGNGYSAVLLFNDQRTDDDGCDAFPSSMSTSASIPMLAISRTVGLQLLGETGSEPVPCPDGPETESAVGTVGEKVFILNEFDPNSTETGFEQRNGNGWTVPSEEAAFLETVAEESERVTYTEAGTSVEGRPIHLVRVGYPVPPSDEEIANGRNILIQGTPHGNEPAGQEMALQLLRDLAFTDDSELLEQLSETTILFMPTPNPDGREANQRGNSWGVDNNRDHLNLDTPEIQTLAKVMNKFSPEITIDAHERPSGASPEMEMVWPRNLNIDGPLRELSKEMVQDYLMPDVEEAGFTTGIYGSPNSSTNGNERVLSNMLGLRHGIGLITESAGRAKPEDRVEMQMETALSVMRFYRERFDDVVQAVTEAPERKAADGANREPFYLDGADNREPPEWAVLDPASCGYLINSSQEEEISRHIDLFSLRTEEVSGNGVFVTMNQSMMTVIPLLLDEQARYNELSGLALEDCSNPGELEPPLGAPSLANLRILADRFASDGEFANDEAARAVTLHLTAVSQFEEQGETEKVVKHLDGLLELLQHQRENELITEEAYHLIEPQADSYMKELQYAFYQGFVGDDGNSWDSSDFVNLDSWPTNPDGAVYTIQDNTGQIDLDNRQQGNGSAYGRVTPYMEDTENSELLVRFKANEIGNNQRMRLWLQSDAFSPGSSMPVNGYGVELNLNTNELILRGRYDSSSTNFDRIDANMSDEWHWVRLRKQDDELMVRLWHDDSDEPAEWDMVHTLSADEQLPNQSGKTLLSVINFDYDSSNRFNFDEIIVSDLDQ
;
A
#
# COMPACT_ATOMS: atom_id res chain seq x y z
N MET A 1 -26.34 60.13 -10.03
CA MET A 1 -27.58 60.70 -10.60
C MET A 1 -28.17 59.67 -11.56
N GLN A 2 -29.51 59.47 -11.62
CA GLN A 2 -30.27 58.76 -12.69
C GLN A 2 -29.83 57.31 -13.05
N LYS A 3 -30.68 56.32 -13.32
CA LYS A 3 -32.15 56.16 -13.47
C LYS A 3 -32.46 54.66 -13.17
N HIS A 4 -33.52 54.28 -12.44
CA HIS A 4 -34.88 53.95 -12.94
C HIS A 4 -34.91 52.78 -13.95
N ASN A 5 -35.83 51.78 -13.91
CA ASN A 5 -37.10 51.54 -13.17
C ASN A 5 -37.51 50.04 -13.38
N TRP A 6 -38.15 49.19 -12.53
CA TRP A 6 -39.21 49.21 -11.48
C TRP A 6 -40.32 48.15 -11.85
N LYS A 7 -41.04 47.56 -10.85
CA LYS A 7 -42.39 46.87 -10.90
C LYS A 7 -42.39 45.39 -11.39
N ARG A 8 -43.24 44.44 -10.91
CA ARG A 8 -44.42 44.32 -9.96
C ARG A 8 -44.80 42.79 -9.83
N ILE A 9 -45.67 42.18 -8.98
CA ILE A 9 -46.56 42.40 -7.78
C ILE A 9 -46.82 40.94 -7.21
N ILE A 10 -46.78 40.54 -5.91
CA ILE A 10 -47.63 40.80 -4.71
C ILE A 10 -49.06 40.14 -4.81
N PRO A 11 -49.69 39.49 -3.78
CA PRO A 11 -49.22 38.75 -2.57
C PRO A 11 -50.18 37.61 -2.01
N PHE A 12 -49.96 37.16 -0.74
CA PHE A 12 -50.92 36.61 0.29
C PHE A 12 -51.58 35.21 0.10
N LEU A 13 -51.82 34.36 1.12
CA LEU A 13 -51.61 34.32 2.60
C LEU A 13 -51.05 32.91 3.03
N LEU A 14 -50.42 32.60 4.18
CA LEU A 14 -50.10 33.26 5.47
C LEU A 14 -51.10 33.10 6.66
N ILE A 15 -50.94 32.11 7.57
CA ILE A 15 -51.30 32.18 9.02
C ILE A 15 -50.69 31.02 9.89
N LEU A 16 -50.04 31.40 11.02
CA LEU A 16 -49.81 30.76 12.35
C LEU A 16 -49.77 29.21 12.56
N SER A 17 -49.02 28.61 13.51
CA SER A 17 -47.85 29.03 14.36
C SER A 17 -47.47 27.92 15.36
N LEU A 18 -46.17 27.72 15.66
CA LEU A 18 -45.56 27.59 17.03
C LEU A 18 -44.03 27.37 16.94
N PHE A 19 -43.32 27.26 18.06
CA PHE A 19 -41.85 27.47 18.17
C PHE A 19 -41.07 26.31 18.81
N ALA A 20 -39.82 26.17 18.35
CA ALA A 20 -38.65 25.56 18.99
C ALA A 20 -38.59 24.01 19.15
N PRO A 21 -37.37 23.43 19.15
CA PRO A 21 -36.14 23.83 18.45
C PRO A 21 -35.56 22.69 17.57
N MET A 22 -34.61 23.04 16.69
CA MET A 22 -33.75 22.03 16.03
C MET A 22 -32.73 21.49 17.04
N ASN A 23 -32.67 20.16 17.19
CA ASN A 23 -31.47 19.46 17.61
C ASN A 23 -30.87 18.77 16.37
N LEU A 24 -29.58 18.45 16.42
CA LEU A 24 -28.90 17.75 15.34
C LEU A 24 -29.34 16.28 15.29
N LEU A 25 -29.48 15.74 14.09
CA LEU A 25 -29.16 14.35 13.78
C LEU A 25 -28.00 14.36 12.80
N THR A 26 -26.79 14.38 13.38
CA THR A 26 -25.60 13.77 12.78
C THR A 26 -25.81 12.26 12.78
N GLY A 27 -25.50 11.56 11.69
CA GLY A 27 -25.73 10.11 11.61
C GLY A 27 -26.13 9.62 10.22
N MET A 28 -25.40 10.04 9.18
CA MET A 28 -25.30 9.32 7.91
C MET A 28 -23.84 9.41 7.49
N ALA A 29 -23.04 8.47 7.98
CA ALA A 29 -21.77 8.14 7.35
C ALA A 29 -22.06 7.51 5.97
N ALA A 30 -21.08 7.52 5.07
CA ALA A 30 -21.22 6.83 3.80
C ALA A 30 -20.89 5.35 4.00
N SER A 31 -21.79 4.47 3.57
CA SER A 31 -21.56 3.04 3.37
C SER A 31 -21.73 2.75 1.88
N ASN A 32 -20.70 3.07 1.10
CA ASN A 32 -20.60 2.76 -0.33
C ASN A 32 -19.65 1.57 -0.49
N ASP A 33 -20.01 0.42 0.09
CA ASP A 33 -19.24 -0.82 -0.06
C ASP A 33 -20.15 -1.95 -0.56
N GLU A 34 -19.57 -2.75 -1.46
CA GLU A 34 -19.87 -4.17 -1.68
C GLU A 34 -21.33 -4.59 -1.96
N ARG A 35 -21.92 -3.98 -3.00
CA ARG A 35 -22.73 -4.79 -3.94
C ARG A 35 -21.82 -5.42 -4.99
N GLU A 36 -21.41 -6.66 -4.73
CA GLU A 36 -20.59 -7.50 -5.63
C GLU A 36 -21.35 -8.03 -6.87
N GLY A 37 -22.28 -7.25 -7.42
CA GLY A 37 -22.92 -7.58 -8.69
C GLY A 37 -23.94 -8.72 -8.67
N TYR A 38 -24.45 -9.13 -7.51
CA TYR A 38 -25.55 -10.09 -7.45
C TYR A 38 -26.90 -9.38 -7.40
N VAL A 39 -27.89 -9.92 -8.10
CA VAL A 39 -29.31 -9.58 -7.89
C VAL A 39 -29.87 -10.48 -6.80
N SER A 40 -30.15 -9.88 -5.64
CA SER A 40 -30.79 -10.51 -4.48
C SER A 40 -32.28 -10.14 -4.40
N GLU A 41 -33.17 -11.13 -4.54
CA GLU A 41 -34.62 -10.94 -4.40
C GLU A 41 -35.31 -12.00 -3.53
N ILE A 42 -36.42 -11.59 -2.91
CA ILE A 42 -37.41 -12.52 -2.36
C ILE A 42 -38.17 -13.12 -3.55
N ALA A 43 -38.01 -14.41 -3.79
CA ALA A 43 -38.52 -15.11 -4.98
C ALA A 43 -39.95 -15.66 -4.82
N SER A 44 -40.51 -15.70 -3.60
CA SER A 44 -41.87 -16.19 -3.34
C SER A 44 -42.74 -15.27 -2.47
N GLY A 45 -44.02 -15.65 -2.33
CA GLY A 45 -44.89 -15.08 -1.31
C GLY A 45 -45.53 -13.72 -1.61
N PRO A 46 -45.97 -13.01 -0.55
CA PRO A 46 -46.55 -11.68 -0.65
C PRO A 46 -45.58 -10.58 -1.12
N LEU A 47 -44.26 -10.85 -1.05
CA LEU A 47 -43.18 -9.92 -1.37
C LEU A 47 -42.33 -10.39 -2.57
N ALA A 48 -42.81 -11.37 -3.34
CA ALA A 48 -42.13 -11.89 -4.52
C ALA A 48 -41.73 -10.76 -5.51
N GLY A 49 -40.46 -10.76 -5.92
CA GLY A 49 -39.88 -9.70 -6.76
C GLY A 49 -39.51 -8.42 -6.00
N LYS A 50 -39.35 -8.49 -4.66
CA LYS A 50 -38.75 -7.42 -3.87
C LYS A 50 -37.26 -7.71 -3.68
N SER A 51 -36.41 -6.83 -4.18
CA SER A 51 -34.96 -6.86 -3.93
C SER A 51 -34.61 -6.49 -2.49
N PHE A 52 -33.49 -7.00 -2.00
CA PHE A 52 -32.96 -6.64 -0.68
C PHE A 52 -31.44 -6.47 -0.69
N ASP A 53 -30.95 -5.47 0.05
CA ASP A 53 -29.52 -5.28 0.28
C ASP A 53 -29.00 -6.31 1.30
N TYR A 54 -27.73 -6.70 1.16
CA TYR A 54 -27.00 -7.58 2.05
C TYR A 54 -25.51 -7.15 2.13
N PHE A 55 -24.78 -7.66 3.11
CA PHE A 55 -23.32 -7.55 3.22
C PHE A 55 -22.67 -8.93 3.16
N TRP A 56 -21.48 -9.02 2.58
CA TRP A 56 -20.68 -10.24 2.51
C TRP A 56 -19.93 -10.50 3.83
N SER A 57 -19.71 -11.76 4.19
CA SER A 57 -18.71 -12.11 5.21
C SER A 57 -17.40 -12.46 4.52
N GLU A 58 -16.41 -11.56 4.65
CA GLU A 58 -15.08 -11.59 3.99
C GLU A 58 -14.41 -12.98 3.95
N HIS A 59 -14.61 -13.79 4.99
CA HIS A 59 -13.96 -15.09 5.18
C HIS A 59 -14.83 -16.30 4.76
N SER A 60 -16.03 -16.05 4.21
CA SER A 60 -16.94 -17.08 3.69
C SER A 60 -16.79 -17.32 2.18
N THR A 61 -17.19 -18.51 1.72
CA THR A 61 -17.03 -18.94 0.31
C THR A 61 -17.97 -18.17 -0.61
N ARG A 62 -17.43 -17.46 -1.62
CA ARG A 62 -18.19 -16.53 -2.48
C ARG A 62 -19.26 -17.24 -3.32
N ILE A 63 -20.34 -16.53 -3.65
CA ILE A 63 -21.43 -17.04 -4.52
C ILE A 63 -20.93 -17.29 -5.96
N THR A 64 -19.84 -16.64 -6.42
CA THR A 64 -19.11 -17.02 -7.64
C THR A 64 -18.61 -18.47 -7.60
N ASP A 65 -18.21 -18.94 -6.42
CA ASP A 65 -17.47 -20.19 -6.24
C ASP A 65 -18.42 -21.32 -5.82
N ALA A 66 -19.42 -21.00 -4.99
CA ALA A 66 -20.50 -21.89 -4.59
C ALA A 66 -21.59 -22.06 -5.68
N GLY A 67 -21.76 -21.05 -6.54
CA GLY A 67 -22.92 -20.92 -7.43
C GLY A 67 -24.07 -20.13 -6.78
N PRO A 68 -25.10 -19.77 -7.57
CA PRO A 68 -26.19 -18.91 -7.12
C PRO A 68 -27.07 -19.55 -6.05
N ILE A 69 -27.50 -18.74 -5.08
CA ILE A 69 -28.39 -19.18 -4.00
C ILE A 69 -29.82 -19.15 -4.52
N ASP A 70 -30.44 -20.33 -4.69
CA ASP A 70 -31.84 -20.48 -5.14
C ASP A 70 -32.60 -21.50 -4.25
N GLY A 71 -32.65 -21.26 -2.94
CA GLY A 71 -33.19 -22.19 -1.94
C GLY A 71 -34.42 -21.69 -1.15
N GLU A 72 -35.19 -22.61 -0.58
CA GLU A 72 -36.21 -22.26 0.43
C GLU A 72 -35.50 -21.82 1.72
N VAL A 73 -35.97 -20.72 2.33
CA VAL A 73 -35.40 -20.21 3.58
C VAL A 73 -36.00 -20.97 4.77
N ILE A 74 -35.15 -21.48 5.66
CA ILE A 74 -35.57 -22.12 6.91
C ILE A 74 -35.02 -21.35 8.11
N TYR A 75 -35.90 -20.96 9.02
CA TYR A 75 -35.50 -20.29 10.26
C TYR A 75 -34.84 -21.28 11.22
N VAL A 76 -33.55 -21.08 11.53
CA VAL A 76 -32.77 -21.95 12.43
C VAL A 76 -32.62 -21.38 13.85
N GLY A 77 -33.29 -20.27 14.16
CA GLY A 77 -33.17 -19.59 15.46
C GLY A 77 -31.83 -18.87 15.58
N LYS A 78 -31.19 -18.97 16.75
CA LYS A 78 -29.83 -18.43 16.93
C LYS A 78 -28.72 -19.41 16.54
N ALA A 79 -29.04 -20.67 16.21
CA ALA A 79 -28.07 -21.72 15.89
C ALA A 79 -26.94 -21.87 16.93
N CYS A 80 -27.26 -21.80 18.23
CA CYS A 80 -26.31 -22.06 19.32
C CYS A 80 -26.55 -23.45 19.94
N ASP A 81 -25.47 -24.16 20.31
CA ASP A 81 -25.44 -25.55 20.81
C ASP A 81 -26.42 -25.81 21.97
N ASP A 82 -26.46 -24.87 22.93
CA ASP A 82 -27.18 -25.00 24.20
C ASP A 82 -28.63 -24.43 24.15
N SER A 83 -29.04 -23.79 23.05
CA SER A 83 -30.38 -23.17 22.93
C SER A 83 -31.25 -23.68 21.78
N ASP A 84 -30.69 -23.93 20.60
CA ASP A 84 -31.46 -24.14 19.37
C ASP A 84 -31.19 -25.52 18.76
N GLN A 85 -32.25 -26.32 18.61
CA GLN A 85 -32.16 -27.53 17.79
C GLN A 85 -32.24 -27.14 16.32
N VAL A 86 -31.10 -26.78 15.74
CA VAL A 86 -30.95 -26.57 14.29
C VAL A 86 -31.48 -27.82 13.56
N PRO A 87 -32.47 -27.67 12.64
CA PRO A 87 -33.01 -28.80 11.90
C PRO A 87 -32.11 -29.16 10.71
N GLU A 88 -32.04 -30.46 10.38
CA GLU A 88 -31.48 -30.94 9.11
C GLU A 88 -32.16 -30.22 7.92
N ALA A 89 -31.38 -29.79 6.93
CA ALA A 89 -31.90 -29.26 5.66
C ALA A 89 -32.82 -30.29 4.96
N MET A 90 -33.83 -29.82 4.24
CA MET A 90 -34.82 -30.68 3.58
C MET A 90 -34.45 -31.00 2.12
N ASP A 91 -33.79 -30.07 1.44
CA ASP A 91 -33.18 -30.23 0.12
C ASP A 91 -31.75 -29.65 0.09
N GLU A 92 -30.94 -30.01 -0.91
CA GLU A 92 -29.50 -29.63 -0.97
C GLU A 92 -29.26 -28.14 -1.27
N ASP A 93 -30.29 -27.42 -1.70
CA ASP A 93 -30.28 -25.97 -1.97
C ASP A 93 -30.74 -25.11 -0.77
N ASP A 94 -31.27 -25.68 0.32
CA ASP A 94 -31.95 -24.91 1.40
C ASP A 94 -31.04 -23.89 2.10
N VAL A 95 -31.62 -22.75 2.52
CA VAL A 95 -30.89 -21.60 3.08
C VAL A 95 -31.23 -21.37 4.55
N ALA A 96 -30.22 -21.31 5.42
CA ALA A 96 -30.41 -21.08 6.85
C ALA A 96 -30.60 -19.58 7.15
N LEU A 97 -31.75 -19.19 7.72
CA LEU A 97 -31.98 -17.85 8.25
C LEU A 97 -31.75 -17.83 9.77
N VAL A 98 -30.81 -16.99 10.21
CA VAL A 98 -30.22 -16.98 11.55
C VAL A 98 -30.46 -15.62 12.22
N GLU A 99 -30.99 -15.62 13.45
CA GLU A 99 -30.99 -14.42 14.31
C GLU A 99 -29.63 -14.31 15.03
N ARG A 100 -29.04 -13.11 15.11
CA ARG A 100 -27.83 -12.85 15.91
C ARG A 100 -28.09 -13.27 17.37
N GLY A 101 -27.05 -13.73 18.07
CA GLY A 101 -27.21 -14.37 19.38
C GLY A 101 -25.99 -14.16 20.26
N ASP A 102 -26.03 -14.76 21.46
CA ASP A 102 -24.95 -14.65 22.44
C ASP A 102 -23.83 -15.70 22.24
N CYS A 103 -23.99 -16.61 21.26
CA CYS A 103 -22.96 -17.54 20.79
C CYS A 103 -22.11 -16.96 19.64
N LEU A 104 -20.91 -17.54 19.45
CA LEU A 104 -19.92 -17.15 18.44
C LEU A 104 -20.42 -17.41 17.00
N PHE A 105 -19.80 -16.75 16.01
CA PHE A 105 -20.14 -16.99 14.60
C PHE A 105 -19.67 -18.36 14.10
N VAL A 106 -18.52 -18.85 14.56
CA VAL A 106 -18.02 -20.21 14.28
C VAL A 106 -19.04 -21.28 14.70
N GLU A 107 -19.55 -21.19 15.94
CA GLU A 107 -20.54 -22.12 16.50
C GLU A 107 -21.83 -22.19 15.65
N LYS A 108 -22.25 -21.06 15.07
CA LYS A 108 -23.40 -21.00 14.16
C LYS A 108 -23.09 -21.70 12.84
N ILE A 109 -21.93 -21.44 12.25
CA ILE A 109 -21.53 -22.04 10.96
C ILE A 109 -21.34 -23.55 11.09
N ASP A 110 -20.61 -24.03 12.10
CA ASP A 110 -20.43 -25.47 12.38
C ASP A 110 -21.78 -26.21 12.48
N ASN A 111 -22.76 -25.60 13.18
CA ASN A 111 -24.09 -26.16 13.31
C ASN A 111 -24.91 -26.13 12.01
N ILE A 112 -24.74 -25.11 11.16
CA ILE A 112 -25.49 -24.95 9.91
C ILE A 112 -24.92 -25.86 8.81
N GLU A 113 -23.60 -25.85 8.60
CA GLU A 113 -22.92 -26.75 7.67
C GLU A 113 -23.09 -28.21 8.10
N GLY A 114 -22.99 -28.50 9.40
CA GLY A 114 -23.22 -29.82 9.98
C GLY A 114 -24.65 -30.37 9.79
N ASN A 115 -25.62 -29.50 9.48
CA ASN A 115 -27.01 -29.85 9.15
C ASN A 115 -27.34 -29.76 7.64
N GLY A 116 -26.37 -29.39 6.79
CA GLY A 116 -26.43 -29.55 5.33
C GLY A 116 -27.07 -28.41 4.54
N TYR A 117 -27.07 -27.17 5.05
CA TYR A 117 -27.57 -26.00 4.31
C TYR A 117 -26.58 -25.50 3.23
N SER A 118 -27.11 -24.85 2.20
CA SER A 118 -26.35 -24.32 1.06
C SER A 118 -25.73 -22.94 1.29
N ALA A 119 -26.36 -22.12 2.14
CA ALA A 119 -25.99 -20.74 2.43
C ALA A 119 -26.62 -20.24 3.74
N VAL A 120 -26.13 -19.11 4.24
CA VAL A 120 -26.57 -18.48 5.50
C VAL A 120 -27.01 -17.03 5.27
N LEU A 121 -28.20 -16.70 5.77
CA LEU A 121 -28.69 -15.32 5.92
C LEU A 121 -28.75 -14.97 7.41
N LEU A 122 -27.85 -14.13 7.88
CA LEU A 122 -27.80 -13.65 9.27
C LEU A 122 -28.46 -12.28 9.39
N PHE A 123 -29.33 -12.09 10.38
CA PHE A 123 -29.92 -10.78 10.68
C PHE A 123 -29.74 -10.38 12.16
N ASN A 124 -29.73 -9.07 12.42
CA ASN A 124 -29.52 -8.54 13.78
C ASN A 124 -30.70 -8.87 14.72
N ASP A 125 -30.39 -9.11 16.00
CA ASP A 125 -31.40 -9.31 17.04
C ASP A 125 -31.89 -7.96 17.62
N GLN A 126 -32.47 -7.95 18.82
CA GLN A 126 -32.97 -6.75 19.49
C GLN A 126 -31.88 -5.84 20.09
N ARG A 127 -30.62 -6.31 20.18
CA ARG A 127 -29.53 -5.58 20.84
C ARG A 127 -29.19 -4.29 20.08
N THR A 128 -28.84 -3.28 20.87
CA THR A 128 -28.30 -2.01 20.39
C THR A 128 -26.93 -1.80 21.01
N ASP A 129 -25.92 -2.39 20.37
CA ASP A 129 -24.69 -1.67 20.04
C ASP A 129 -25.04 -0.34 19.32
N ASP A 130 -24.10 0.61 19.25
CA ASP A 130 -24.39 2.03 18.95
C ASP A 130 -24.99 2.29 17.53
N ASP A 131 -25.02 1.27 16.66
CA ASP A 131 -25.51 1.32 15.27
C ASP A 131 -27.01 0.97 15.11
N GLY A 132 -27.57 0.14 16.01
CA GLY A 132 -29.01 -0.14 16.12
C GLY A 132 -29.56 -1.36 15.33
N CYS A 133 -30.69 -1.91 15.81
CA CYS A 133 -31.16 -3.27 15.49
C CYS A 133 -31.54 -3.58 14.02
N ASP A 134 -31.66 -2.59 13.14
CA ASP A 134 -31.96 -2.79 11.71
C ASP A 134 -30.75 -2.54 10.80
N ALA A 135 -29.60 -2.20 11.38
CA ALA A 135 -28.31 -2.27 10.70
C ALA A 135 -27.98 -3.73 10.34
N PHE A 136 -27.02 -3.92 9.44
CA PHE A 136 -26.46 -5.23 9.15
C PHE A 136 -25.66 -5.76 10.35
N PRO A 137 -25.64 -7.08 10.59
CA PRO A 137 -24.69 -7.70 11.50
C PRO A 137 -23.25 -7.37 11.11
N SER A 138 -22.56 -6.59 11.94
CA SER A 138 -21.14 -6.30 11.80
C SER A 138 -20.28 -7.40 12.45
N SER A 139 -18.98 -7.40 12.11
CA SER A 139 -17.95 -8.27 12.71
C SER A 139 -18.21 -9.77 12.56
N MET A 140 -18.68 -10.22 11.39
CA MET A 140 -18.89 -11.64 11.04
C MET A 140 -17.55 -12.38 10.77
N SER A 141 -16.54 -12.19 11.62
CA SER A 141 -15.23 -12.81 11.48
C SER A 141 -15.30 -14.31 11.81
N THR A 142 -15.63 -15.10 10.80
CA THR A 142 -15.58 -16.58 10.80
C THR A 142 -15.35 -17.06 9.36
N SER A 143 -14.54 -18.09 9.19
CA SER A 143 -14.51 -18.82 7.94
C SER A 143 -15.80 -19.63 7.75
N ALA A 144 -16.21 -19.83 6.49
CA ALA A 144 -17.31 -20.72 6.12
C ALA A 144 -17.10 -21.32 4.72
N SER A 145 -17.38 -22.61 4.57
CA SER A 145 -17.35 -23.33 3.29
C SER A 145 -18.59 -23.09 2.42
N ILE A 146 -19.60 -22.40 2.97
CA ILE A 146 -20.80 -21.91 2.29
C ILE A 146 -20.91 -20.38 2.36
N PRO A 147 -21.64 -19.73 1.43
CA PRO A 147 -21.94 -18.30 1.48
C PRO A 147 -22.57 -17.85 2.81
N MET A 148 -22.02 -16.79 3.42
CA MET A 148 -22.57 -16.20 4.64
C MET A 148 -22.86 -14.71 4.46
N LEU A 149 -24.14 -14.33 4.46
CA LEU A 149 -24.61 -12.97 4.19
C LEU A 149 -25.23 -12.32 5.42
N ALA A 150 -24.85 -11.08 5.69
CA ALA A 150 -25.55 -10.20 6.61
C ALA A 150 -26.75 -9.54 5.89
N ILE A 151 -27.95 -9.58 6.47
CA ILE A 151 -29.13 -8.85 5.99
C ILE A 151 -29.74 -7.99 7.11
N SER A 152 -30.48 -6.95 6.75
CA SER A 152 -31.18 -6.14 7.77
C SER A 152 -32.28 -6.95 8.45
N ARG A 153 -32.58 -6.59 9.71
CA ARG A 153 -33.62 -7.25 10.51
C ARG A 153 -35.00 -7.17 9.84
N THR A 154 -35.29 -6.07 9.16
CA THR A 154 -36.48 -5.89 8.32
C THR A 154 -36.57 -6.93 7.21
N VAL A 155 -35.46 -7.29 6.54
CA VAL A 155 -35.45 -8.32 5.49
C VAL A 155 -35.62 -9.72 6.09
N GLY A 156 -34.91 -10.04 7.18
CA GLY A 156 -35.03 -11.34 7.85
C GLY A 156 -36.47 -11.66 8.27
N LEU A 157 -37.17 -10.69 8.88
CA LEU A 157 -38.58 -10.85 9.24
C LEU A 157 -39.52 -10.91 8.02
N GLN A 158 -39.17 -10.24 6.91
CA GLN A 158 -39.96 -10.31 5.67
C GLN A 158 -39.87 -11.67 4.97
N LEU A 159 -38.71 -12.34 5.07
CA LEU A 159 -38.56 -13.74 4.66
C LEU A 159 -39.41 -14.69 5.53
N LEU A 160 -39.78 -14.29 6.74
CA LEU A 160 -40.73 -15.02 7.61
C LEU A 160 -42.20 -14.58 7.43
N GLY A 161 -42.47 -13.76 6.41
CA GLY A 161 -43.82 -13.29 6.08
C GLY A 161 -44.37 -12.17 6.96
N GLU A 162 -43.54 -11.55 7.82
CA GLU A 162 -43.96 -10.47 8.72
C GLU A 162 -44.07 -9.13 7.97
N THR A 163 -45.23 -8.88 7.34
CA THR A 163 -45.49 -7.64 6.59
C THR A 163 -45.78 -6.45 7.52
N GLY A 164 -44.73 -5.92 8.16
CA GLY A 164 -44.76 -4.80 9.10
C GLY A 164 -44.69 -3.40 8.48
N SER A 165 -44.23 -2.43 9.27
CA SER A 165 -43.75 -1.12 8.77
C SER A 165 -42.26 -1.20 8.44
N GLU A 166 -41.80 -0.41 7.47
CA GLU A 166 -40.38 -0.36 7.07
C GLU A 166 -39.74 0.99 7.49
N PRO A 167 -38.55 0.98 8.13
CA PRO A 167 -37.92 -0.17 8.80
C PRO A 167 -38.77 -0.70 9.97
N VAL A 168 -38.57 -1.97 10.35
CA VAL A 168 -39.28 -2.58 11.48
C VAL A 168 -38.74 -2.00 12.80
N PRO A 169 -39.58 -1.34 13.64
CA PRO A 169 -39.09 -0.72 14.86
C PRO A 169 -38.55 -1.75 15.86
N CYS A 170 -37.38 -1.47 16.45
CA CYS A 170 -36.81 -2.29 17.53
C CYS A 170 -37.82 -2.43 18.70
N PRO A 171 -38.18 -3.65 19.13
CA PRO A 171 -39.20 -3.87 20.16
C PRO A 171 -38.66 -3.72 21.59
N ASP A 172 -39.50 -3.22 22.50
CA ASP A 172 -39.29 -3.30 23.97
C ASP A 172 -39.58 -4.74 24.50
N GLY A 173 -39.01 -5.78 23.89
CA GLY A 173 -39.28 -7.17 24.25
C GLY A 173 -38.62 -8.22 23.35
N PRO A 174 -38.42 -9.47 23.86
CA PRO A 174 -37.48 -10.41 23.28
C PRO A 174 -37.98 -11.16 22.04
N GLU A 175 -37.04 -11.29 21.10
CA GLU A 175 -36.89 -12.36 20.10
C GLU A 175 -37.96 -12.44 19.00
N THR A 176 -37.56 -12.99 17.86
CA THR A 176 -38.44 -13.19 16.70
C THR A 176 -39.52 -14.24 17.01
N GLU A 177 -40.81 -13.95 16.82
CA GLU A 177 -41.92 -14.83 17.25
C GLU A 177 -42.05 -16.13 16.43
N SER A 178 -41.31 -16.27 15.33
CA SER A 178 -41.28 -17.48 14.49
C SER A 178 -40.57 -18.65 15.18
N ALA A 179 -41.05 -19.88 14.95
CA ALA A 179 -40.45 -21.08 15.55
C ALA A 179 -39.29 -21.61 14.72
N VAL A 180 -38.27 -22.18 15.36
CA VAL A 180 -37.19 -22.93 14.67
C VAL A 180 -37.79 -24.04 13.80
N GLY A 181 -37.32 -24.16 12.57
CA GLY A 181 -37.91 -25.00 11.52
C GLY A 181 -39.11 -24.38 10.79
N THR A 182 -39.33 -23.07 10.92
CA THR A 182 -40.30 -22.34 10.07
C THR A 182 -39.69 -22.18 8.66
N VAL A 183 -40.33 -22.78 7.66
CA VAL A 183 -40.06 -22.47 6.25
C VAL A 183 -40.66 -21.11 5.93
N GLY A 184 -39.81 -20.19 5.47
CA GLY A 184 -40.14 -18.85 5.03
C GLY A 184 -40.37 -18.76 3.52
N GLU A 185 -40.10 -17.58 2.97
CA GLU A 185 -40.14 -17.32 1.53
C GLU A 185 -38.80 -17.68 0.87
N LYS A 186 -38.85 -18.20 -0.35
CA LYS A 186 -37.67 -18.52 -1.17
C LYS A 186 -36.84 -17.26 -1.46
N VAL A 187 -35.52 -17.37 -1.48
CA VAL A 187 -34.61 -16.33 -1.97
C VAL A 187 -33.96 -16.73 -3.29
N PHE A 188 -33.58 -15.73 -4.07
CA PHE A 188 -32.74 -15.87 -5.25
C PHE A 188 -31.61 -14.84 -5.20
N ILE A 189 -30.35 -15.29 -5.27
CA ILE A 189 -29.16 -14.44 -5.32
C ILE A 189 -28.21 -14.96 -6.40
N LEU A 190 -28.11 -14.23 -7.51
CA LEU A 190 -27.43 -14.63 -8.75
C LEU A 190 -26.52 -13.51 -9.25
N ASN A 191 -25.29 -13.82 -9.66
CA ASN A 191 -24.47 -12.92 -10.47
C ASN A 191 -25.00 -12.93 -11.91
N GLU A 192 -25.38 -11.77 -12.45
CA GLU A 192 -25.93 -11.67 -13.80
C GLU A 192 -24.87 -11.73 -14.93
N PHE A 193 -23.60 -12.01 -14.60
CA PHE A 193 -22.49 -12.10 -15.55
C PHE A 193 -22.55 -13.34 -16.47
N ASP A 194 -22.66 -13.11 -17.78
CA ASP A 194 -22.33 -14.07 -18.83
C ASP A 194 -20.84 -13.90 -19.22
N PRO A 195 -19.97 -14.90 -18.95
CA PRO A 195 -18.54 -14.83 -19.29
C PRO A 195 -18.25 -14.87 -20.80
N ASN A 196 -19.27 -15.11 -21.64
CA ASN A 196 -19.16 -15.07 -23.11
C ASN A 196 -19.64 -13.73 -23.69
N SER A 197 -19.94 -12.74 -22.85
CA SER A 197 -20.35 -11.40 -23.29
C SER A 197 -19.14 -10.49 -23.52
N THR A 198 -19.28 -9.56 -24.46
CA THR A 198 -18.34 -8.45 -24.65
C THR A 198 -18.70 -7.20 -23.83
N GLU A 199 -19.68 -7.27 -22.92
CA GLU A 199 -19.99 -6.23 -21.93
C GLU A 199 -19.24 -6.52 -20.61
N THR A 200 -18.71 -5.50 -19.93
CA THR A 200 -18.05 -5.69 -18.62
C THR A 200 -19.07 -6.15 -17.56
N GLY A 201 -18.61 -6.71 -16.44
CA GLY A 201 -19.51 -7.13 -15.36
C GLY A 201 -20.38 -5.97 -14.87
N PHE A 202 -19.81 -4.78 -14.77
CA PHE A 202 -20.52 -3.54 -14.47
C PHE A 202 -21.62 -3.18 -15.48
N GLU A 203 -21.35 -3.32 -16.79
CA GLU A 203 -22.32 -3.00 -17.84
C GLU A 203 -23.49 -3.98 -17.86
N GLN A 204 -23.20 -5.28 -17.80
CA GLN A 204 -24.22 -6.34 -17.75
C GLN A 204 -25.19 -6.11 -16.58
N ARG A 205 -24.65 -5.63 -15.46
CA ARG A 205 -25.39 -5.32 -14.22
C ARG A 205 -25.92 -3.88 -14.15
N ASN A 206 -25.84 -3.13 -15.24
CA ASN A 206 -26.34 -1.77 -15.36
C ASN A 206 -25.86 -0.86 -14.20
N GLY A 207 -24.56 -0.94 -13.87
CA GLY A 207 -23.92 -0.17 -12.79
C GLY A 207 -24.07 -0.72 -11.37
N ASN A 208 -24.79 -1.83 -11.16
CA ASN A 208 -25.10 -2.37 -9.83
C ASN A 208 -24.01 -3.32 -9.26
N GLY A 209 -22.74 -3.03 -9.54
CA GLY A 209 -21.59 -3.76 -9.02
C GLY A 209 -20.44 -3.79 -10.02
N TRP A 210 -19.25 -3.45 -9.57
CA TRP A 210 -18.02 -3.36 -10.37
C TRP A 210 -17.56 -4.73 -10.89
N THR A 211 -16.80 -4.76 -11.99
CA THR A 211 -16.20 -5.98 -12.56
C THR A 211 -15.10 -6.52 -11.64
N VAL A 212 -15.18 -7.78 -11.22
CA VAL A 212 -14.15 -8.41 -10.36
C VAL A 212 -13.04 -9.09 -11.19
N PRO A 213 -11.84 -9.39 -10.63
CA PRO A 213 -10.70 -9.90 -11.42
C PRO A 213 -10.98 -11.17 -12.25
N SER A 214 -11.85 -12.07 -11.79
CA SER A 214 -12.28 -13.26 -12.55
C SER A 214 -13.15 -12.91 -13.76
N GLU A 215 -13.93 -11.84 -13.67
CA GLU A 215 -14.77 -11.32 -14.76
C GLU A 215 -13.94 -10.53 -15.78
N GLU A 216 -12.93 -9.78 -15.31
CA GLU A 216 -11.93 -9.14 -16.18
C GLU A 216 -11.23 -10.19 -17.07
N ALA A 217 -10.77 -11.30 -16.48
CA ALA A 217 -10.09 -12.36 -17.23
C ALA A 217 -10.98 -12.96 -18.34
N ALA A 218 -12.25 -13.25 -18.05
CA ALA A 218 -13.20 -13.79 -19.02
C ALA A 218 -13.59 -12.77 -20.11
N PHE A 219 -13.72 -11.49 -19.74
CA PHE A 219 -13.95 -10.38 -20.67
C PHE A 219 -12.77 -10.20 -21.64
N LEU A 220 -11.52 -10.22 -21.14
CA LEU A 220 -10.32 -10.09 -21.96
C LEU A 220 -10.14 -11.28 -22.91
N GLU A 221 -10.44 -12.50 -22.47
CA GLU A 221 -10.46 -13.69 -23.33
C GLU A 221 -11.50 -13.53 -24.46
N THR A 222 -12.76 -13.21 -24.12
CA THR A 222 -13.86 -13.06 -25.09
C THR A 222 -13.59 -11.95 -26.12
N VAL A 223 -13.15 -10.76 -25.68
CA VAL A 223 -12.89 -9.63 -26.59
C VAL A 223 -11.70 -9.92 -27.53
N ALA A 224 -10.70 -10.68 -27.07
CA ALA A 224 -9.58 -11.12 -27.90
C ALA A 224 -9.91 -12.30 -28.85
N GLU A 225 -10.86 -13.18 -28.50
CA GLU A 225 -11.37 -14.19 -29.44
C GLU A 225 -12.25 -13.56 -30.54
N GLU A 226 -13.07 -12.55 -30.21
CA GLU A 226 -14.00 -11.94 -31.17
C GLU A 226 -13.39 -10.83 -32.05
N SER A 227 -12.26 -10.21 -31.67
CA SER A 227 -11.61 -9.15 -32.46
C SER A 227 -10.11 -9.33 -32.67
N GLU A 228 -9.70 -9.51 -33.94
CA GLU A 228 -8.28 -9.51 -34.36
C GLU A 228 -7.53 -8.20 -34.01
N ARG A 229 -8.25 -7.13 -33.61
CA ARG A 229 -7.68 -5.84 -33.17
C ARG A 229 -7.09 -5.87 -31.75
N VAL A 230 -7.34 -6.93 -30.97
CA VAL A 230 -6.94 -7.02 -29.56
C VAL A 230 -6.01 -8.20 -29.33
N THR A 231 -4.98 -8.00 -28.52
CA THR A 231 -4.19 -9.08 -27.91
C THR A 231 -3.86 -8.71 -26.47
N TYR A 232 -3.80 -9.69 -25.56
CA TYR A 232 -3.41 -9.47 -24.18
C TYR A 232 -2.38 -10.50 -23.71
N THR A 233 -1.65 -10.14 -22.65
CA THR A 233 -0.64 -10.98 -22.00
C THR A 233 -0.65 -10.72 -20.50
N GLU A 234 -0.48 -11.75 -19.69
CA GLU A 234 0.07 -11.59 -18.34
C GLU A 234 1.44 -10.89 -18.45
N ALA A 235 1.59 -9.74 -17.80
CA ALA A 235 2.82 -8.93 -17.81
C ALA A 235 3.69 -9.19 -16.57
N GLY A 236 3.07 -9.69 -15.51
CA GLY A 236 3.64 -10.01 -14.21
C GLY A 236 2.51 -10.44 -13.26
N THR A 237 2.82 -10.57 -11.97
CA THR A 237 1.85 -10.90 -10.93
C THR A 237 1.93 -9.91 -9.78
N SER A 238 0.86 -9.83 -8.99
CA SER A 238 0.86 -9.17 -7.68
C SER A 238 1.59 -9.97 -6.60
N VAL A 239 1.62 -9.41 -5.39
CA VAL A 239 2.14 -10.06 -4.18
C VAL A 239 1.46 -11.41 -3.89
N GLU A 240 0.12 -11.51 -3.90
CA GLU A 240 -0.61 -12.78 -3.73
C GLU A 240 -0.62 -13.63 -5.02
N GLY A 241 0.09 -13.22 -6.08
CA GLY A 241 0.24 -13.99 -7.30
C GLY A 241 -0.93 -13.88 -8.30
N ARG A 242 -1.84 -12.91 -8.15
CA ARG A 242 -2.88 -12.62 -9.16
C ARG A 242 -2.23 -12.07 -10.44
N PRO A 243 -2.70 -12.43 -11.64
CA PRO A 243 -2.12 -11.97 -12.89
C PRO A 243 -2.38 -10.47 -13.12
N ILE A 244 -1.38 -9.76 -13.63
CA ILE A 244 -1.48 -8.37 -14.06
C ILE A 244 -1.50 -8.35 -15.60
N HIS A 245 -2.60 -7.89 -16.19
CA HIS A 245 -2.80 -7.90 -17.63
C HIS A 245 -2.22 -6.67 -18.34
N LEU A 246 -1.55 -6.89 -19.47
CA LEU A 246 -1.25 -5.87 -20.48
C LEU A 246 -1.99 -6.21 -21.78
N VAL A 247 -2.91 -5.33 -22.18
CA VAL A 247 -3.69 -5.42 -23.42
C VAL A 247 -3.12 -4.46 -24.46
N ARG A 248 -3.19 -4.83 -25.73
CA ARG A 248 -2.74 -4.04 -26.90
C ARG A 248 -3.88 -3.96 -27.91
N VAL A 249 -4.23 -2.76 -28.34
CA VAL A 249 -5.28 -2.51 -29.34
C VAL A 249 -4.72 -1.73 -30.54
N GLY A 250 -4.96 -2.22 -31.75
CA GLY A 250 -4.46 -1.63 -33.00
C GLY A 250 -5.15 -2.17 -34.25
N TYR A 251 -4.97 -1.51 -35.40
CA TYR A 251 -5.71 -1.80 -36.64
C TYR A 251 -4.80 -2.06 -37.85
N PRO A 252 -5.01 -3.14 -38.65
CA PRO A 252 -6.07 -4.15 -38.54
C PRO A 252 -5.87 -5.16 -37.39
N VAL A 253 -4.64 -5.26 -36.90
CA VAL A 253 -4.22 -6.06 -35.75
C VAL A 253 -3.15 -5.25 -34.98
N PRO A 254 -2.89 -5.51 -33.69
CA PRO A 254 -1.77 -4.89 -32.98
C PRO A 254 -0.42 -5.23 -33.67
N PRO A 255 0.55 -4.29 -33.73
CA PRO A 255 1.92 -4.59 -34.15
C PRO A 255 2.63 -5.53 -33.15
N SER A 256 3.80 -6.05 -33.52
CA SER A 256 4.63 -6.76 -32.54
C SER A 256 5.20 -5.82 -31.48
N ASP A 257 5.52 -6.34 -30.29
CA ASP A 257 6.06 -5.52 -29.18
C ASP A 257 7.31 -4.70 -29.56
N GLU A 258 8.14 -5.17 -30.51
CA GLU A 258 9.29 -4.44 -31.06
C GLU A 258 8.85 -3.26 -31.95
N GLU A 259 7.77 -3.41 -32.72
CA GLU A 259 7.19 -2.35 -33.55
C GLU A 259 6.41 -1.32 -32.72
N ILE A 260 5.77 -1.74 -31.61
CA ILE A 260 5.14 -0.83 -30.65
C ILE A 260 6.21 0.01 -29.94
N ALA A 261 7.28 -0.62 -29.43
CA ALA A 261 8.37 0.06 -28.73
C ALA A 261 9.20 1.03 -29.61
N ASN A 262 9.14 0.89 -30.93
CA ASN A 262 9.74 1.81 -31.91
C ASN A 262 8.68 2.66 -32.63
N GLY A 263 7.47 2.73 -32.07
CA GLY A 263 6.29 3.31 -32.70
C GLY A 263 5.40 4.06 -31.72
N ARG A 264 4.32 4.60 -32.27
CA ARG A 264 3.37 5.45 -31.53
C ARG A 264 2.56 4.63 -30.54
N ASN A 265 2.60 4.99 -29.26
CA ASN A 265 1.81 4.31 -28.25
C ASN A 265 1.37 5.20 -27.08
N ILE A 266 0.12 4.99 -26.66
CA ILE A 266 -0.49 5.58 -25.46
C ILE A 266 -0.73 4.44 -24.46
N LEU A 267 -0.42 4.65 -23.19
CA LEU A 267 -0.75 3.71 -22.11
C LEU A 267 -1.93 4.24 -21.28
N ILE A 268 -2.86 3.36 -20.93
CA ILE A 268 -4.00 3.66 -20.06
C ILE A 268 -3.95 2.70 -18.87
N GLN A 269 -3.68 3.25 -17.70
CA GLN A 269 -3.75 2.56 -16.41
C GLN A 269 -5.11 2.84 -15.76
N GLY A 270 -5.85 1.79 -15.43
CA GLY A 270 -6.98 1.85 -14.51
C GLY A 270 -6.53 1.56 -13.07
N THR A 271 -7.26 2.08 -12.09
CA THR A 271 -7.37 1.51 -10.71
C THR A 271 -6.04 1.01 -10.09
N PRO A 272 -5.03 1.87 -9.92
CA PRO A 272 -3.80 1.54 -9.17
C PRO A 272 -4.01 1.49 -7.65
N HIS A 273 -5.05 2.14 -7.14
CA HIS A 273 -5.60 1.87 -5.82
C HIS A 273 -6.87 1.04 -6.02
N GLY A 274 -7.00 -0.10 -5.35
CA GLY A 274 -8.06 -1.07 -5.62
C GLY A 274 -9.48 -0.59 -5.34
N ASN A 275 -9.65 0.36 -4.40
CA ASN A 275 -10.92 0.99 -4.06
C ASN A 275 -11.31 2.19 -4.95
N GLU A 276 -10.66 2.33 -6.12
CA GLU A 276 -10.91 3.38 -7.11
C GLU A 276 -11.31 2.77 -8.49
N PRO A 277 -12.42 1.97 -8.56
CA PRO A 277 -12.71 1.04 -9.67
C PRO A 277 -13.18 1.67 -11.00
N ALA A 278 -13.56 2.95 -11.06
CA ALA A 278 -14.04 3.53 -12.33
C ALA A 278 -12.94 3.65 -13.40
N GLY A 279 -11.67 3.63 -13.00
CA GLY A 279 -10.52 3.55 -13.91
C GLY A 279 -10.45 2.21 -14.65
N GLN A 280 -10.63 1.09 -13.95
CA GLN A 280 -10.73 -0.26 -14.50
C GLN A 280 -11.88 -0.33 -15.53
N GLU A 281 -13.09 0.10 -15.15
CA GLU A 281 -14.24 0.05 -16.05
C GLU A 281 -14.06 0.90 -17.31
N MET A 282 -13.50 2.11 -17.20
CA MET A 282 -13.16 2.93 -18.37
C MET A 282 -12.15 2.22 -19.28
N ALA A 283 -11.11 1.62 -18.72
CA ALA A 283 -10.10 0.90 -19.49
C ALA A 283 -10.71 -0.30 -20.25
N LEU A 284 -11.56 -1.08 -19.59
CA LEU A 284 -12.24 -2.24 -20.19
C LEU A 284 -13.26 -1.83 -21.25
N GLN A 285 -14.11 -0.84 -20.97
CA GLN A 285 -15.11 -0.36 -21.93
C GLN A 285 -14.44 0.28 -23.16
N LEU A 286 -13.38 1.08 -22.96
CA LEU A 286 -12.66 1.74 -24.06
C LEU A 286 -11.90 0.74 -24.93
N LEU A 287 -11.23 -0.26 -24.34
CA LEU A 287 -10.51 -1.27 -25.14
C LEU A 287 -11.47 -2.08 -26.01
N ARG A 288 -12.68 -2.39 -25.52
CA ARG A 288 -13.75 -3.01 -26.31
C ARG A 288 -14.27 -2.08 -27.41
N ASP A 289 -14.57 -0.83 -27.09
CA ASP A 289 -15.13 0.10 -28.06
C ASP A 289 -14.16 0.32 -29.22
N LEU A 290 -12.86 0.39 -28.94
CA LEU A 290 -11.80 0.37 -29.95
C LEU A 290 -11.66 -0.99 -30.66
N ALA A 291 -11.88 -2.12 -29.98
CA ALA A 291 -11.88 -3.46 -30.58
C ALA A 291 -12.98 -3.62 -31.64
N PHE A 292 -14.15 -3.02 -31.46
CA PHE A 292 -15.32 -3.20 -32.34
C PHE A 292 -15.73 -1.95 -33.14
N THR A 293 -15.02 -0.82 -33.02
CA THR A 293 -15.36 0.42 -33.73
C THR A 293 -15.41 0.27 -35.26
N ASP A 294 -16.39 0.95 -35.86
CA ASP A 294 -16.55 1.19 -37.31
C ASP A 294 -16.27 2.67 -37.65
N ASP A 295 -15.89 3.51 -36.67
CA ASP A 295 -15.61 4.92 -36.89
C ASP A 295 -14.29 5.13 -37.65
N SER A 296 -14.33 5.90 -38.73
CA SER A 296 -13.18 6.05 -39.62
C SER A 296 -12.04 6.87 -39.03
N GLU A 297 -12.30 7.77 -38.08
CA GLU A 297 -11.27 8.61 -37.44
C GLU A 297 -10.54 7.81 -36.36
N LEU A 298 -11.27 7.01 -35.56
CA LEU A 298 -10.67 6.04 -34.63
C LEU A 298 -9.89 4.95 -35.38
N LEU A 299 -10.39 4.43 -36.50
CA LEU A 299 -9.67 3.44 -37.30
C LEU A 299 -8.45 3.99 -38.03
N GLU A 300 -8.45 5.28 -38.41
CA GLU A 300 -7.25 5.95 -38.92
C GLU A 300 -6.21 6.09 -37.79
N GLN A 301 -6.62 6.52 -36.59
CA GLN A 301 -5.73 6.63 -35.42
C GLN A 301 -5.15 5.28 -34.97
N LEU A 302 -5.97 4.23 -34.86
CA LEU A 302 -5.52 2.86 -34.55
C LEU A 302 -4.65 2.22 -35.63
N SER A 303 -4.62 2.78 -36.86
CA SER A 303 -3.71 2.32 -37.92
C SER A 303 -2.31 2.92 -37.85
N GLU A 304 -2.15 4.01 -37.08
CA GLU A 304 -0.84 4.65 -36.85
C GLU A 304 -0.35 4.51 -35.39
N THR A 305 -1.25 4.28 -34.42
CA THR A 305 -1.00 4.33 -32.96
C THR A 305 -1.55 3.08 -32.29
N THR A 306 -0.76 2.44 -31.43
CA THR A 306 -1.25 1.34 -30.56
C THR A 306 -1.72 1.91 -29.23
N ILE A 307 -2.88 1.48 -28.75
CA ILE A 307 -3.32 1.80 -27.38
C ILE A 307 -3.03 0.60 -26.49
N LEU A 308 -2.26 0.83 -25.43
CA LEU A 308 -1.90 -0.13 -24.40
C LEU A 308 -2.82 0.08 -23.19
N PHE A 309 -3.30 -0.99 -22.58
CA PHE A 309 -4.10 -0.93 -21.36
C PHE A 309 -3.51 -1.84 -20.29
N MET A 310 -3.48 -1.35 -19.05
CA MET A 310 -3.34 -2.14 -17.83
C MET A 310 -4.57 -1.82 -16.96
N PRO A 311 -5.68 -2.57 -17.11
CA PRO A 311 -6.95 -2.23 -16.46
C PRO A 311 -6.87 -2.29 -14.93
N THR A 312 -6.14 -3.28 -14.41
CA THR A 312 -5.96 -3.54 -12.97
C THR A 312 -4.50 -3.89 -12.68
N PRO A 313 -3.62 -2.90 -12.41
CA PRO A 313 -2.22 -3.12 -12.02
C PRO A 313 -2.08 -3.47 -10.53
N ASN A 314 -3.11 -3.24 -9.71
CA ASN A 314 -3.20 -3.64 -8.30
C ASN A 314 -4.39 -4.60 -8.09
N PRO A 315 -4.30 -5.86 -8.56
CA PRO A 315 -5.40 -6.81 -8.47
C PRO A 315 -5.68 -7.28 -7.04
N ASP A 316 -4.68 -7.25 -6.15
CA ASP A 316 -4.84 -7.60 -4.74
C ASP A 316 -5.68 -6.56 -3.99
N GLY A 317 -5.30 -5.29 -4.10
CA GLY A 317 -6.11 -4.19 -3.57
C GLY A 317 -7.50 -4.16 -4.19
N ARG A 318 -7.62 -4.46 -5.50
CA ARG A 318 -8.91 -4.47 -6.20
C ARG A 318 -9.83 -5.58 -5.69
N GLU A 319 -9.31 -6.79 -5.49
CA GLU A 319 -10.04 -7.92 -4.91
C GLU A 319 -10.51 -7.64 -3.48
N ALA A 320 -9.65 -6.99 -2.68
CA ALA A 320 -9.88 -6.69 -1.27
C ALA A 320 -10.56 -5.32 -1.01
N ASN A 321 -10.99 -4.59 -2.06
CA ASN A 321 -11.57 -3.24 -1.97
C ASN A 321 -10.70 -2.25 -1.14
N GLN A 322 -9.37 -2.35 -1.27
CA GLN A 322 -8.39 -1.61 -0.49
C GLN A 322 -7.54 -0.66 -1.34
N ARG A 323 -6.95 0.36 -0.68
CA ARG A 323 -6.13 1.38 -1.35
C ARG A 323 -4.75 0.85 -1.77
N GLY A 324 -4.12 0.04 -0.93
CA GLY A 324 -2.79 -0.52 -1.19
C GLY A 324 -2.84 -1.86 -1.91
N ASN A 325 -1.70 -2.53 -2.06
CA ASN A 325 -1.65 -3.97 -2.30
C ASN A 325 -1.79 -4.76 -0.98
N SER A 326 -1.68 -6.09 -1.04
CA SER A 326 -1.81 -7.00 0.12
C SER A 326 -0.71 -6.86 1.18
N TRP A 327 0.46 -6.29 0.85
CA TRP A 327 1.46 -5.84 1.85
C TRP A 327 1.09 -4.51 2.52
N GLY A 328 -0.03 -3.87 2.14
CA GLY A 328 -0.45 -2.57 2.64
C GLY A 328 0.32 -1.38 2.06
N VAL A 329 1.09 -1.58 0.98
CA VAL A 329 1.85 -0.51 0.30
C VAL A 329 0.92 0.32 -0.57
N ASP A 330 1.01 1.65 -0.48
CA ASP A 330 0.32 2.56 -1.42
C ASP A 330 1.10 2.56 -2.74
N ASN A 331 0.68 1.74 -3.71
CA ASN A 331 1.40 1.53 -4.97
C ASN A 331 1.73 2.85 -5.70
N ASN A 332 0.90 3.89 -5.61
CA ASN A 332 1.20 5.22 -6.18
C ASN A 332 2.19 6.04 -5.31
N ARG A 333 2.99 5.38 -4.48
CA ARG A 333 4.14 5.91 -3.72
C ARG A 333 5.40 5.07 -3.94
N ASP A 334 5.39 4.16 -4.91
CA ASP A 334 6.48 3.20 -5.16
C ASP A 334 7.15 3.41 -6.54
N HIS A 335 6.76 4.43 -7.31
CA HIS A 335 7.26 4.59 -8.69
C HIS A 335 8.73 5.03 -8.82
N LEU A 336 9.39 5.38 -7.70
CA LEU A 336 10.84 5.61 -7.63
C LEU A 336 11.59 4.34 -7.20
N ASN A 337 11.14 3.73 -6.09
CA ASN A 337 11.83 2.68 -5.34
C ASN A 337 11.57 1.27 -5.93
N LEU A 338 10.40 1.05 -6.54
CA LEU A 338 10.04 -0.17 -7.26
C LEU A 338 10.09 -1.44 -6.37
N ASP A 339 9.67 -1.31 -5.11
CA ASP A 339 9.66 -2.42 -4.14
C ASP A 339 8.62 -3.48 -4.50
N THR A 340 7.43 -3.06 -4.91
CA THR A 340 6.30 -3.95 -5.14
C THR A 340 6.36 -4.66 -6.49
N PRO A 341 5.97 -5.95 -6.59
CA PRO A 341 5.94 -6.66 -7.86
C PRO A 341 4.95 -6.05 -8.86
N GLU A 342 3.88 -5.39 -8.37
CA GLU A 342 2.95 -4.59 -9.17
C GLU A 342 3.67 -3.44 -9.89
N ILE A 343 4.39 -2.59 -9.15
CA ILE A 343 5.03 -1.40 -9.74
C ILE A 343 6.30 -1.76 -10.51
N GLN A 344 7.03 -2.80 -10.14
CA GLN A 344 8.05 -3.38 -11.02
C GLN A 344 7.46 -3.86 -12.35
N THR A 345 6.25 -4.42 -12.35
CA THR A 345 5.57 -4.87 -13.58
C THR A 345 5.21 -3.67 -14.47
N LEU A 346 4.63 -2.60 -13.91
CA LEU A 346 4.40 -1.35 -14.63
C LEU A 346 5.71 -0.72 -15.14
N ALA A 347 6.78 -0.70 -14.33
CA ALA A 347 8.07 -0.16 -14.72
C ALA A 347 8.72 -0.94 -15.87
N LYS A 348 8.56 -2.27 -15.91
CA LYS A 348 8.95 -3.12 -17.06
C LYS A 348 8.17 -2.73 -18.33
N VAL A 349 6.87 -2.44 -18.23
CA VAL A 349 6.05 -1.95 -19.35
C VAL A 349 6.50 -0.56 -19.81
N MET A 350 6.67 0.40 -18.90
CA MET A 350 7.14 1.76 -19.22
C MET A 350 8.52 1.76 -19.89
N ASN A 351 9.49 1.02 -19.35
CA ASN A 351 10.85 0.93 -19.89
C ASN A 351 10.89 0.21 -21.26
N LYS A 352 9.94 -0.71 -21.51
CA LYS A 352 9.84 -1.45 -22.77
C LYS A 352 9.19 -0.67 -23.91
N PHE A 353 8.13 0.09 -23.64
CA PHE A 353 7.33 0.74 -24.69
C PHE A 353 7.49 2.26 -24.76
N SER A 354 8.02 2.90 -23.72
CA SER A 354 8.22 4.36 -23.63
C SER A 354 6.99 5.18 -24.11
N PRO A 355 5.80 4.98 -23.51
CA PRO A 355 4.55 5.58 -23.97
C PRO A 355 4.61 7.11 -24.01
N GLU A 356 4.17 7.69 -25.12
CA GLU A 356 4.29 9.12 -25.39
C GLU A 356 3.29 9.94 -24.55
N ILE A 357 2.12 9.35 -24.28
CA ILE A 357 1.16 9.79 -23.26
C ILE A 357 0.79 8.57 -22.39
N THR A 358 0.69 8.77 -21.08
CA THR A 358 0.07 7.79 -20.17
C THR A 358 -1.03 8.43 -19.32
N ILE A 359 -2.18 7.76 -19.23
CA ILE A 359 -3.30 8.10 -18.33
C ILE A 359 -3.18 7.24 -17.07
N ASP A 360 -3.21 7.90 -15.91
CA ASP A 360 -3.18 7.33 -14.56
C ASP A 360 -4.55 7.58 -13.89
N ALA A 361 -5.47 6.63 -14.01
CA ALA A 361 -6.88 6.83 -13.67
C ALA A 361 -7.20 6.47 -12.21
N HIS A 362 -7.44 7.52 -11.42
CA HIS A 362 -7.76 7.50 -9.99
C HIS A 362 -9.18 7.96 -9.68
N GLU A 363 -9.57 7.78 -8.42
CA GLU A 363 -10.76 8.40 -7.86
C GLU A 363 -10.49 9.00 -6.48
N ARG A 364 -11.32 9.95 -6.07
CA ARG A 364 -11.39 10.46 -4.69
C ARG A 364 -12.60 9.78 -4.02
N PRO A 365 -12.47 8.68 -3.25
CA PRO A 365 -13.64 7.91 -2.78
C PRO A 365 -14.60 8.73 -1.92
N SER A 366 -14.07 9.71 -1.17
CA SER A 366 -14.84 10.66 -0.35
C SER A 366 -15.09 12.02 -1.02
N GLY A 367 -14.60 12.23 -2.25
CA GLY A 367 -14.79 13.43 -3.05
C GLY A 367 -16.23 13.61 -3.54
N ALA A 368 -16.60 14.84 -3.91
CA ALA A 368 -17.98 15.17 -4.33
C ALA A 368 -18.11 16.37 -5.31
N SER A 369 -17.22 17.36 -5.21
CA SER A 369 -17.20 18.51 -6.14
C SER A 369 -15.83 19.20 -6.05
N PRO A 370 -15.16 19.54 -7.17
CA PRO A 370 -15.52 19.20 -8.55
C PRO A 370 -15.69 17.70 -8.77
N GLU A 371 -16.57 17.33 -9.70
CA GLU A 371 -16.93 15.93 -9.99
C GLU A 371 -15.77 15.20 -10.66
N MET A 372 -15.01 15.87 -11.52
CA MET A 372 -13.73 15.42 -12.05
C MET A 372 -12.61 16.38 -11.66
N GLU A 373 -11.50 15.87 -11.13
CA GLU A 373 -10.26 16.65 -11.01
C GLU A 373 -9.15 16.04 -11.88
N MET A 374 -8.22 16.86 -12.36
CA MET A 374 -7.15 16.42 -13.26
C MET A 374 -5.84 17.12 -12.92
N VAL A 375 -4.69 16.49 -13.17
CA VAL A 375 -3.39 17.16 -13.03
C VAL A 375 -2.31 16.61 -13.95
N TRP A 376 -1.48 17.54 -14.46
CA TRP A 376 -0.27 17.25 -15.23
C TRP A 376 0.94 17.05 -14.30
N PRO A 377 2.06 16.46 -14.78
CA PRO A 377 3.26 16.23 -13.97
C PRO A 377 3.87 17.55 -13.47
N ARG A 378 4.07 17.69 -12.15
CA ARG A 378 4.48 18.96 -11.51
C ARG A 378 5.93 18.99 -11.02
N ASN A 379 6.64 17.86 -10.95
CA ASN A 379 8.04 17.83 -10.51
C ASN A 379 8.91 18.81 -11.35
N LEU A 380 9.84 19.49 -10.68
CA LEU A 380 10.60 20.59 -11.28
C LEU A 380 11.64 20.12 -12.30
N ASN A 381 12.19 18.90 -12.15
CA ASN A 381 13.25 18.35 -13.01
C ASN A 381 12.76 17.96 -14.42
N ILE A 382 11.44 17.82 -14.58
CA ILE A 382 10.76 17.48 -15.84
C ILE A 382 11.07 18.52 -16.92
N ASP A 383 11.27 18.04 -18.15
CA ASP A 383 11.55 18.88 -19.32
C ASP A 383 10.44 19.93 -19.56
N GLY A 384 10.85 21.17 -19.82
CA GLY A 384 9.93 22.31 -19.94
C GLY A 384 8.86 22.15 -21.03
N PRO A 385 9.25 21.86 -22.29
CA PRO A 385 8.31 21.55 -23.38
C PRO A 385 7.30 20.44 -23.03
N LEU A 386 7.74 19.31 -22.45
CA LEU A 386 6.83 18.24 -22.02
C LEU A 386 5.82 18.73 -20.97
N ARG A 387 6.27 19.47 -19.96
CA ARG A 387 5.39 19.97 -18.88
C ARG A 387 4.35 20.96 -19.39
N GLU A 388 4.71 21.87 -20.31
CA GLU A 388 3.74 22.80 -20.89
C GLU A 388 2.75 22.11 -21.85
N LEU A 389 3.15 21.08 -22.61
CA LEU A 389 2.20 20.27 -23.40
C LEU A 389 1.25 19.45 -22.52
N SER A 390 1.77 18.82 -21.46
CA SER A 390 0.96 18.06 -20.49
C SER A 390 -0.12 18.94 -19.84
N LYS A 391 0.20 20.20 -19.60
CA LYS A 391 -0.68 21.22 -19.04
C LYS A 391 -1.65 21.78 -20.08
N GLU A 392 -1.24 22.00 -21.32
CA GLU A 392 -2.14 22.38 -22.42
C GLU A 392 -3.21 21.30 -22.66
N MET A 393 -2.82 20.02 -22.64
CA MET A 393 -3.74 18.88 -22.69
C MET A 393 -4.81 18.99 -21.59
N VAL A 394 -4.42 19.10 -20.31
CA VAL A 394 -5.37 19.22 -19.20
C VAL A 394 -6.28 20.45 -19.34
N GLN A 395 -5.69 21.63 -19.57
CA GLN A 395 -6.41 22.90 -19.41
C GLN A 395 -7.23 23.33 -20.64
N ASP A 396 -6.74 23.04 -21.85
CA ASP A 396 -7.34 23.52 -23.11
C ASP A 396 -8.06 22.41 -23.91
N TYR A 397 -7.92 21.13 -23.53
CA TYR A 397 -8.64 20.00 -24.14
C TYR A 397 -9.55 19.27 -23.14
N LEU A 398 -8.97 18.62 -22.12
CA LEU A 398 -9.68 17.68 -21.25
C LEU A 398 -10.73 18.35 -20.35
N MET A 399 -10.36 19.44 -19.67
CA MET A 399 -11.30 20.18 -18.83
C MET A 399 -12.50 20.75 -19.64
N PRO A 400 -12.31 21.41 -20.80
CA PRO A 400 -13.42 21.83 -21.66
C PRO A 400 -14.35 20.70 -22.13
N ASP A 401 -13.80 19.53 -22.49
CA ASP A 401 -14.61 18.41 -22.99
C ASP A 401 -15.51 17.81 -21.90
N VAL A 402 -14.95 17.59 -20.69
CA VAL A 402 -15.73 17.10 -19.54
C VAL A 402 -16.76 18.13 -19.05
N GLU A 403 -16.49 19.44 -19.22
CA GLU A 403 -17.49 20.49 -19.02
C GLU A 403 -18.59 20.52 -20.11
N GLU A 404 -18.31 20.11 -21.36
CA GLU A 404 -19.32 20.00 -22.43
C GLU A 404 -20.18 18.72 -22.26
N ALA A 405 -19.60 17.62 -21.77
CA ALA A 405 -20.35 16.44 -21.31
C ALA A 405 -21.28 16.78 -20.14
N GLY A 406 -20.88 17.73 -19.28
CA GLY A 406 -21.76 18.41 -18.31
C GLY A 406 -21.33 18.29 -16.85
N PHE A 407 -20.15 17.73 -16.58
CA PHE A 407 -19.59 17.55 -15.23
C PHE A 407 -18.74 18.75 -14.80
N THR A 408 -18.64 19.00 -13.50
CA THR A 408 -17.78 20.06 -12.97
C THR A 408 -16.32 19.62 -12.88
N THR A 409 -15.41 20.41 -13.47
CA THR A 409 -13.97 20.09 -13.50
C THR A 409 -13.15 20.89 -12.49
N GLY A 410 -11.94 20.40 -12.18
CA GLY A 410 -10.98 21.08 -11.32
C GLY A 410 -9.54 20.59 -11.52
N ILE A 411 -8.61 21.27 -10.85
CA ILE A 411 -7.21 20.86 -10.81
C ILE A 411 -6.97 20.09 -9.52
N TYR A 412 -6.46 18.86 -9.64
CA TYR A 412 -6.17 18.01 -8.49
C TYR A 412 -4.95 18.51 -7.69
N GLY A 413 -4.96 18.18 -6.39
CA GLY A 413 -3.91 18.54 -5.43
C GLY A 413 -4.12 19.91 -4.79
N SER A 414 -3.64 20.06 -3.54
CA SER A 414 -3.70 21.37 -2.87
C SER A 414 -2.68 22.35 -3.48
N PRO A 415 -3.00 23.65 -3.68
CA PRO A 415 -2.13 24.60 -4.39
C PRO A 415 -0.73 24.83 -3.84
N ASN A 416 -0.40 24.34 -2.64
CA ASN A 416 0.94 24.39 -2.04
C ASN A 416 1.32 23.03 -1.40
N SER A 417 0.77 21.90 -1.86
CA SER A 417 1.09 20.60 -1.26
C SER A 417 2.57 20.24 -1.46
N SER A 418 3.18 19.63 -0.44
CA SER A 418 4.49 18.98 -0.59
C SER A 418 4.40 17.88 -1.66
N THR A 419 3.33 17.08 -1.62
CA THR A 419 3.09 15.93 -2.52
C THR A 419 2.97 16.26 -4.01
N ASN A 420 2.77 17.53 -4.40
CA ASN A 420 2.46 17.91 -5.79
C ASN A 420 3.53 17.44 -6.79
N GLY A 421 4.81 17.63 -6.47
CA GLY A 421 5.93 17.21 -7.32
C GLY A 421 6.59 15.90 -6.91
N ASN A 422 6.00 15.14 -5.97
CA ASN A 422 6.57 13.90 -5.45
C ASN A 422 6.81 12.89 -6.59
N GLU A 423 8.09 12.61 -6.82
CA GLU A 423 8.69 11.67 -7.76
C GLU A 423 8.17 10.24 -7.63
N ARG A 424 7.73 9.82 -6.43
CA ARG A 424 7.20 8.48 -6.19
C ARG A 424 5.77 8.25 -6.71
N VAL A 425 5.15 9.29 -7.27
CA VAL A 425 3.80 9.28 -7.88
C VAL A 425 3.92 9.09 -9.40
N LEU A 426 3.11 8.22 -10.00
CA LEU A 426 3.27 7.81 -11.40
C LEU A 426 3.28 8.98 -12.39
N SER A 427 2.33 9.93 -12.30
CA SER A 427 2.32 11.10 -13.20
C SER A 427 3.61 11.90 -13.17
N ASN A 428 4.20 12.15 -11.99
CA ASN A 428 5.52 12.79 -11.90
C ASN A 428 6.60 11.89 -12.50
N MET A 429 6.59 10.60 -12.18
CA MET A 429 7.58 9.65 -12.69
C MET A 429 7.54 9.49 -14.22
N LEU A 430 6.36 9.54 -14.84
CA LEU A 430 6.18 9.54 -16.30
C LEU A 430 6.89 10.73 -16.95
N GLY A 431 6.75 11.93 -16.37
CA GLY A 431 7.48 13.12 -16.83
C GLY A 431 8.99 13.05 -16.58
N LEU A 432 9.42 12.39 -15.50
CA LEU A 432 10.85 12.12 -15.23
C LEU A 432 11.42 11.06 -16.20
N ARG A 433 10.59 10.13 -16.68
CA ARG A 433 10.85 9.16 -17.75
C ARG A 433 10.60 9.72 -19.17
N HIS A 434 10.42 11.04 -19.30
CA HIS A 434 10.26 11.79 -20.55
C HIS A 434 8.97 11.56 -21.36
N GLY A 435 7.93 10.97 -20.77
CA GLY A 435 6.58 10.91 -21.35
C GLY A 435 5.69 12.07 -20.90
N ILE A 436 4.52 12.23 -21.54
CA ILE A 436 3.42 13.05 -21.00
C ILE A 436 2.62 12.20 -20.01
N GLY A 437 2.44 12.69 -18.78
CA GLY A 437 1.60 12.05 -17.77
C GLY A 437 0.28 12.80 -17.55
N LEU A 438 -0.69 12.11 -16.96
CA LEU A 438 -1.98 12.66 -16.53
C LEU A 438 -2.52 11.85 -15.36
N ILE A 439 -2.82 12.50 -14.23
CA ILE A 439 -3.74 11.95 -13.22
C ILE A 439 -5.15 12.45 -13.51
N THR A 440 -6.13 11.55 -13.46
CA THR A 440 -7.58 11.84 -13.48
C THR A 440 -8.22 11.35 -12.18
N GLU A 441 -9.15 12.11 -11.60
CA GLU A 441 -9.59 11.92 -10.20
C GLU A 441 -11.12 12.11 -10.09
N SER A 442 -11.91 11.10 -10.47
CA SER A 442 -13.38 11.16 -10.39
C SER A 442 -13.89 11.15 -8.94
N ALA A 443 -15.00 11.82 -8.68
CA ALA A 443 -15.58 11.92 -7.34
C ALA A 443 -16.34 10.64 -6.98
N GLY A 444 -15.84 9.85 -6.02
CA GLY A 444 -16.42 8.57 -5.62
C GLY A 444 -17.85 8.60 -5.07
N ARG A 445 -18.35 9.80 -4.72
CA ARG A 445 -19.76 10.05 -4.32
C ARG A 445 -20.70 10.43 -5.47
N ALA A 446 -20.20 10.61 -6.69
CA ALA A 446 -21.05 10.59 -7.88
C ALA A 446 -21.57 9.15 -8.11
N LYS A 447 -22.54 8.95 -9.01
CA LYS A 447 -23.03 7.59 -9.29
C LYS A 447 -21.94 6.74 -9.96
N PRO A 448 -21.98 5.40 -9.85
CA PRO A 448 -21.01 4.53 -10.51
C PRO A 448 -20.89 4.79 -12.01
N GLU A 449 -22.01 5.03 -12.69
CA GLU A 449 -22.05 5.32 -14.13
C GLU A 449 -21.45 6.71 -14.45
N ASP A 450 -21.82 7.73 -13.67
CA ASP A 450 -21.27 9.10 -13.80
C ASP A 450 -19.74 9.10 -13.63
N ARG A 451 -19.21 8.25 -12.73
CA ARG A 451 -17.77 8.10 -12.48
C ARG A 451 -17.04 7.55 -13.71
N VAL A 452 -17.57 6.51 -14.33
CA VAL A 452 -16.99 5.91 -15.56
C VAL A 452 -17.12 6.86 -16.76
N GLU A 453 -18.26 7.55 -16.90
CA GLU A 453 -18.49 8.52 -17.99
C GLU A 453 -17.46 9.66 -17.97
N MET A 454 -17.16 10.23 -16.79
CA MET A 454 -16.10 11.24 -16.65
C MET A 454 -14.71 10.73 -17.05
N GLN A 455 -14.35 9.50 -16.67
CA GLN A 455 -13.07 8.89 -17.05
C GLN A 455 -13.02 8.64 -18.57
N MET A 456 -14.12 8.15 -19.17
CA MET A 456 -14.24 7.87 -20.59
C MET A 456 -14.07 9.13 -21.44
N GLU A 457 -14.81 10.20 -21.14
CA GLU A 457 -14.68 11.50 -21.84
C GLU A 457 -13.25 12.04 -21.75
N THR A 458 -12.58 11.83 -20.62
CA THR A 458 -11.18 12.25 -20.45
C THR A 458 -10.23 11.44 -21.34
N ALA A 459 -10.39 10.12 -21.42
CA ALA A 459 -9.57 9.26 -22.28
C ALA A 459 -9.80 9.52 -23.78
N LEU A 460 -11.06 9.74 -24.19
CA LEU A 460 -11.40 10.14 -25.55
C LEU A 460 -10.83 11.53 -25.90
N SER A 461 -10.82 12.47 -24.94
CA SER A 461 -10.19 13.78 -25.09
C SER A 461 -8.67 13.68 -25.25
N VAL A 462 -7.99 12.81 -24.49
CA VAL A 462 -6.56 12.51 -24.68
C VAL A 462 -6.30 11.94 -26.08
N MET A 463 -7.12 11.01 -26.56
CA MET A 463 -7.01 10.48 -27.93
C MET A 463 -7.19 11.57 -29.00
N ARG A 464 -8.09 12.55 -28.79
CA ARG A 464 -8.25 13.73 -29.66
C ARG A 464 -7.03 14.65 -29.61
N PHE A 465 -6.55 15.00 -28.41
CA PHE A 465 -5.36 15.82 -28.21
C PHE A 465 -4.14 15.22 -28.94
N TYR A 466 -3.87 13.93 -28.72
CA TYR A 466 -2.75 13.24 -29.38
C TYR A 466 -2.88 13.27 -30.92
N ARG A 467 -4.09 13.10 -31.46
CA ARG A 467 -4.34 13.16 -32.91
C ARG A 467 -4.17 14.56 -33.50
N GLU A 468 -4.57 15.61 -32.77
CA GLU A 468 -4.43 17.00 -33.22
C GLU A 468 -3.02 17.58 -33.03
N ARG A 469 -2.28 17.08 -32.02
CA ARG A 469 -0.97 17.62 -31.58
C ARG A 469 0.20 16.65 -31.76
N PHE A 470 -0.02 15.60 -32.55
CA PHE A 470 0.91 14.50 -32.78
C PHE A 470 2.38 14.95 -33.00
N ASP A 471 2.62 15.84 -33.98
CA ASP A 471 3.97 16.30 -34.33
C ASP A 471 4.66 17.01 -33.15
N ASP A 472 3.91 17.77 -32.34
CA ASP A 472 4.45 18.50 -31.17
C ASP A 472 4.75 17.54 -30.01
N VAL A 473 3.86 16.56 -29.75
CA VAL A 473 4.02 15.54 -28.70
C VAL A 473 5.25 14.69 -28.98
N VAL A 474 5.37 14.14 -30.20
CA VAL A 474 6.53 13.30 -30.57
C VAL A 474 7.82 14.11 -30.60
N GLN A 475 7.80 15.38 -31.02
CA GLN A 475 8.99 16.23 -30.90
C GLN A 475 9.39 16.43 -29.43
N ALA A 476 8.44 16.72 -28.53
CA ALA A 476 8.73 16.94 -27.13
C ALA A 476 9.30 15.69 -26.44
N VAL A 477 8.66 14.53 -26.62
CA VAL A 477 9.07 13.23 -26.07
C VAL A 477 10.43 12.80 -26.62
N THR A 478 10.65 12.89 -27.95
CA THR A 478 11.90 12.44 -28.58
C THR A 478 13.11 13.30 -28.20
N GLU A 479 12.92 14.62 -28.06
CA GLU A 479 14.03 15.54 -27.77
C GLU A 479 14.31 15.72 -26.26
N ALA A 480 13.36 15.42 -25.37
CA ALA A 480 13.53 15.59 -23.92
C ALA A 480 14.70 14.77 -23.31
N PRO A 481 14.95 13.50 -23.71
CA PRO A 481 16.13 12.75 -23.29
C PRO A 481 17.45 13.45 -23.62
N GLU A 482 17.57 14.07 -24.80
CA GLU A 482 18.78 14.82 -25.19
C GLU A 482 18.90 16.14 -24.42
N ARG A 483 17.78 16.85 -24.17
CA ARG A 483 17.76 18.05 -23.32
C ARG A 483 18.21 17.76 -21.90
N LYS A 484 17.61 16.76 -21.24
CA LYS A 484 17.97 16.40 -19.86
C LYS A 484 19.42 15.89 -19.76
N ALA A 485 19.90 15.08 -20.70
CA ALA A 485 21.32 14.71 -20.75
C ALA A 485 22.26 15.93 -20.85
N ALA A 486 21.87 16.97 -21.59
CA ALA A 486 22.62 18.22 -21.67
C ALA A 486 22.55 19.04 -20.37
N ASP A 487 21.40 19.12 -19.70
CA ASP A 487 21.25 19.79 -18.40
C ASP A 487 22.22 19.21 -17.36
N GLY A 488 22.23 17.88 -17.19
CA GLY A 488 23.11 17.19 -16.25
C GLY A 488 24.60 17.25 -16.66
N ALA A 489 24.90 17.29 -17.96
CA ALA A 489 26.26 17.52 -18.45
C ALA A 489 26.76 18.97 -18.22
N ASN A 490 25.85 19.95 -18.21
CA ASN A 490 26.15 21.35 -17.91
C ASN A 490 26.15 21.67 -16.40
N ARG A 491 25.64 20.74 -15.56
CA ARG A 491 25.38 20.92 -14.12
C ARG A 491 24.33 22.01 -13.83
N GLU A 492 23.29 22.09 -14.66
CA GLU A 492 22.12 22.93 -14.38
C GLU A 492 21.43 22.49 -13.06
N PRO A 493 20.66 23.35 -12.38
CA PRO A 493 20.10 23.04 -11.06
C PRO A 493 19.21 21.80 -11.02
N PHE A 494 19.36 20.98 -9.97
CA PHE A 494 18.47 19.86 -9.67
C PHE A 494 17.60 20.14 -8.44
N TYR A 495 16.39 19.57 -8.40
CA TYR A 495 15.39 19.79 -7.37
C TYR A 495 15.00 18.47 -6.67
N LEU A 496 15.35 18.34 -5.39
CA LEU A 496 15.01 17.18 -4.55
C LEU A 496 13.59 17.27 -3.94
N ASP A 497 12.96 18.43 -4.06
CA ASP A 497 11.58 18.73 -3.64
C ASP A 497 11.09 19.97 -4.41
N GLY A 498 9.79 20.23 -4.40
CA GLY A 498 9.16 21.39 -5.04
C GLY A 498 8.11 20.99 -6.08
N ALA A 499 7.47 21.97 -6.71
CA ALA A 499 6.51 21.74 -7.80
C ALA A 499 6.38 23.00 -8.68
N ASP A 500 5.83 22.86 -9.88
CA ASP A 500 5.50 23.99 -10.77
C ASP A 500 4.58 25.07 -10.12
N ASN A 501 3.90 24.73 -9.03
CA ASN A 501 3.07 25.62 -8.22
C ASN A 501 3.64 25.91 -6.81
N ARG A 502 4.78 25.34 -6.43
CA ARG A 502 5.41 25.48 -5.11
C ARG A 502 6.94 25.60 -5.23
N GLU A 503 7.46 26.77 -4.90
CA GLU A 503 8.91 27.01 -4.79
C GLU A 503 9.59 25.93 -3.91
N PRO A 504 10.76 25.41 -4.31
CA PRO A 504 11.52 24.44 -3.52
C PRO A 504 12.09 25.08 -2.25
N PRO A 505 12.21 24.34 -1.13
CA PRO A 505 12.95 24.81 0.04
C PRO A 505 14.46 24.87 -0.24
N GLU A 506 15.20 25.73 0.45
CA GLU A 506 16.64 25.97 0.17
C GLU A 506 17.53 24.72 0.28
N TRP A 507 17.15 23.71 1.08
CA TRP A 507 17.88 22.43 1.20
C TRP A 507 17.69 21.52 -0.02
N ALA A 508 16.63 21.71 -0.80
CA ALA A 508 16.25 20.80 -1.88
C ALA A 508 16.72 21.28 -3.27
N VAL A 509 17.68 22.20 -3.33
CA VAL A 509 18.18 22.79 -4.57
C VAL A 509 19.68 22.54 -4.71
N LEU A 510 20.05 21.62 -5.60
CA LEU A 510 21.44 21.35 -5.95
C LEU A 510 21.86 22.29 -7.10
N ASP A 511 22.41 23.45 -6.76
CA ASP A 511 22.89 24.48 -7.72
C ASP A 511 24.36 24.88 -7.43
N PRO A 512 25.32 24.48 -8.29
CA PRO A 512 25.19 23.59 -9.43
C PRO A 512 25.02 22.13 -9.01
N ALA A 513 24.24 21.34 -9.75
CA ALA A 513 24.06 19.91 -9.47
C ALA A 513 25.40 19.14 -9.52
N SER A 514 25.46 17.96 -8.92
CA SER A 514 26.60 17.03 -9.04
C SER A 514 26.87 16.67 -10.52
N CYS A 515 28.12 16.39 -10.90
CA CYS A 515 28.41 15.86 -12.26
C CYS A 515 28.21 14.33 -12.35
N GLY A 516 27.98 13.69 -11.21
CA GLY A 516 27.66 12.28 -11.03
C GLY A 516 27.89 11.86 -9.59
N TYR A 517 27.62 10.59 -9.30
CA TYR A 517 27.75 9.97 -7.99
C TYR A 517 28.71 8.79 -8.09
N LEU A 518 29.56 8.59 -7.07
CA LEU A 518 30.42 7.42 -6.94
C LEU A 518 29.83 6.49 -5.88
N ILE A 519 29.46 5.28 -6.30
CA ILE A 519 28.97 4.19 -5.44
C ILE A 519 29.99 3.04 -5.46
N ASN A 520 29.89 2.08 -4.54
CA ASN A 520 30.69 0.86 -4.61
C ASN A 520 29.98 -0.27 -5.41
N SER A 521 30.70 -1.36 -5.71
CA SER A 521 30.13 -2.49 -6.47
C SER A 521 29.03 -3.28 -5.75
N SER A 522 28.97 -3.28 -4.41
CA SER A 522 27.85 -3.86 -3.65
C SER A 522 26.60 -3.00 -3.83
N GLN A 523 26.75 -1.67 -3.78
CA GLN A 523 25.68 -0.70 -4.03
C GLN A 523 25.17 -0.76 -5.47
N GLU A 524 26.02 -1.05 -6.47
CA GLU A 524 25.57 -1.28 -7.86
C GLU A 524 24.68 -2.53 -7.98
N GLU A 525 24.97 -3.60 -7.21
CA GLU A 525 24.15 -4.82 -7.17
C GLU A 525 22.81 -4.58 -6.45
N GLU A 526 22.83 -3.83 -5.35
CA GLU A 526 21.68 -3.34 -4.58
C GLU A 526 20.68 -2.56 -5.48
N ILE A 527 21.15 -1.54 -6.22
CA ILE A 527 20.31 -0.76 -7.14
C ILE A 527 20.19 -1.38 -8.54
N SER A 528 20.57 -2.63 -8.75
CA SER A 528 20.50 -3.28 -10.08
C SER A 528 19.08 -3.24 -10.67
N ARG A 529 18.05 -3.38 -9.82
CA ARG A 529 16.62 -3.14 -10.11
C ARG A 529 16.38 -1.78 -10.78
N HIS A 530 17.01 -0.73 -10.25
CA HIS A 530 16.90 0.65 -10.75
C HIS A 530 17.69 0.84 -12.03
N ILE A 531 18.90 0.28 -12.11
CA ILE A 531 19.75 0.37 -13.31
C ILE A 531 19.03 -0.22 -14.51
N ASP A 532 18.43 -1.41 -14.38
CA ASP A 532 17.65 -2.05 -15.46
C ASP A 532 16.34 -1.30 -15.74
N LEU A 533 15.52 -0.99 -14.72
CA LEU A 533 14.16 -0.47 -14.92
C LEU A 533 14.10 1.04 -15.21
N PHE A 534 15.18 1.78 -15.00
CA PHE A 534 15.37 3.15 -15.50
C PHE A 534 16.38 3.23 -16.65
N SER A 535 16.99 2.11 -17.09
CA SER A 535 18.06 2.10 -18.11
C SER A 535 19.23 3.06 -17.77
N LEU A 536 19.67 3.08 -16.50
CA LEU A 536 20.76 3.93 -16.04
C LEU A 536 22.11 3.48 -16.63
N ARG A 537 23.03 4.43 -16.80
CA ARG A 537 24.41 4.19 -17.25
C ARG A 537 25.40 4.39 -16.11
N THR A 538 26.11 3.31 -15.80
CA THR A 538 27.22 3.25 -14.86
C THR A 538 28.56 3.08 -15.60
N GLU A 539 29.68 3.37 -14.94
CA GLU A 539 31.04 3.11 -15.43
C GLU A 539 31.92 2.58 -14.28
N GLU A 540 32.55 1.41 -14.46
CA GLU A 540 33.58 0.88 -13.55
C GLU A 540 34.83 1.78 -13.64
N VAL A 541 35.13 2.54 -12.59
CA VAL A 541 36.20 3.55 -12.57
C VAL A 541 37.38 3.21 -11.66
N SER A 542 37.18 2.32 -10.70
CA SER A 542 38.23 1.69 -9.88
C SER A 542 37.91 0.20 -9.68
N GLY A 543 38.74 -0.54 -8.94
CA GLY A 543 38.51 -1.97 -8.67
C GLY A 543 37.32 -2.29 -7.75
N ASN A 544 36.66 -1.28 -7.20
CA ASN A 544 35.48 -1.38 -6.32
C ASN A 544 34.49 -0.21 -6.49
N GLY A 545 34.78 0.76 -7.37
CA GLY A 545 34.08 2.04 -7.47
C GLY A 545 33.42 2.22 -8.84
N VAL A 546 32.14 2.59 -8.79
CA VAL A 546 31.22 2.66 -9.92
C VAL A 546 30.67 4.08 -10.02
N PHE A 547 30.83 4.70 -11.18
CA PHE A 547 30.46 6.09 -11.42
C PHE A 547 29.12 6.19 -12.17
N VAL A 548 28.13 6.81 -11.54
CA VAL A 548 26.81 7.11 -12.12
C VAL A 548 26.81 8.55 -12.62
N THR A 549 27.01 8.75 -13.93
CA THR A 549 27.16 10.10 -14.49
C THR A 549 25.83 10.86 -14.59
N MET A 550 25.83 12.18 -14.33
CA MET A 550 24.67 13.04 -14.63
C MET A 550 24.57 13.40 -16.13
N ASN A 551 25.57 13.08 -16.96
CA ASN A 551 25.50 13.22 -18.41
C ASN A 551 24.72 12.04 -19.04
N GLN A 552 23.42 11.94 -18.74
CA GLN A 552 22.49 10.98 -19.33
C GLN A 552 21.04 11.46 -19.21
N SER A 553 20.14 10.92 -20.03
CA SER A 553 18.72 11.32 -20.08
C SER A 553 18.06 11.22 -18.71
N MET A 554 18.26 10.09 -18.03
CA MET A 554 17.72 9.78 -16.71
C MET A 554 18.44 10.45 -15.54
N MET A 555 19.20 11.53 -15.79
CA MET A 555 19.59 12.47 -14.73
C MET A 555 18.40 12.97 -13.90
N THR A 556 17.18 12.91 -14.46
CA THR A 556 15.89 13.19 -13.83
C THR A 556 15.61 12.38 -12.57
N VAL A 557 16.20 11.18 -12.41
CA VAL A 557 16.01 10.33 -11.20
C VAL A 557 17.30 10.10 -10.41
N ILE A 558 18.48 10.29 -10.99
CA ILE A 558 19.76 9.91 -10.37
C ILE A 558 19.99 10.54 -8.98
N PRO A 559 19.83 11.86 -8.76
CA PRO A 559 19.97 12.44 -7.41
C PRO A 559 18.84 12.01 -6.45
N LEU A 560 17.65 11.70 -6.97
CA LEU A 560 16.53 11.22 -6.14
C LEU A 560 16.78 9.80 -5.61
N LEU A 561 17.60 9.01 -6.31
CA LEU A 561 18.00 7.66 -5.92
C LEU A 561 19.30 7.61 -5.08
N LEU A 562 20.22 8.59 -5.25
CA LEU A 562 21.61 8.50 -4.78
C LEU A 562 22.15 9.68 -3.95
N ASP A 563 21.44 10.82 -3.84
CA ASP A 563 21.92 11.98 -3.07
C ASP A 563 21.52 11.86 -1.59
N GLU A 564 22.46 12.09 -0.67
CA GLU A 564 22.23 12.02 0.79
C GLU A 564 21.14 12.99 1.30
N GLN A 565 20.81 14.02 0.51
CA GLN A 565 19.75 15.00 0.83
C GLN A 565 18.39 14.63 0.23
N ALA A 566 18.32 13.59 -0.62
CA ALA A 566 17.05 13.13 -1.17
C ALA A 566 16.22 12.45 -0.08
N ARG A 567 14.89 12.59 -0.14
CA ARG A 567 14.01 12.15 0.95
C ARG A 567 13.66 10.66 0.91
N TYR A 568 13.82 10.03 -0.26
CA TYR A 568 13.45 8.63 -0.52
C TYR A 568 14.47 7.97 -1.45
N ASN A 569 15.77 8.27 -1.25
CA ASN A 569 16.85 7.59 -1.94
C ASN A 569 16.89 6.11 -1.56
N GLU A 570 17.40 5.29 -2.47
CA GLU A 570 17.72 3.89 -2.18
C GLU A 570 18.94 3.83 -1.25
N LEU A 571 19.97 4.61 -1.58
CA LEU A 571 21.26 4.61 -0.87
C LEU A 571 21.97 5.95 -0.98
N SER A 572 23.01 6.17 -0.17
CA SER A 572 23.88 7.35 -0.26
C SER A 572 25.09 7.06 -1.16
N GLY A 573 25.16 7.74 -2.30
CA GLY A 573 26.33 7.76 -3.19
C GLY A 573 27.16 9.03 -3.00
N LEU A 574 28.48 8.94 -3.16
CA LEU A 574 29.37 10.10 -3.00
C LEU A 574 29.17 11.09 -4.17
N ALA A 575 28.48 12.20 -3.88
CA ALA A 575 28.23 13.29 -4.83
C ALA A 575 29.54 13.97 -5.29
N LEU A 576 29.76 14.09 -6.61
CA LEU A 576 31.01 14.63 -7.16
C LEU A 576 30.85 16.03 -7.78
N GLU A 577 31.71 16.96 -7.37
CA GLU A 577 31.92 18.25 -8.07
C GLU A 577 32.90 18.17 -9.25
N ASP A 578 33.91 17.28 -9.19
CA ASP A 578 34.93 17.10 -10.22
C ASP A 578 35.01 15.63 -10.66
N CYS A 579 34.30 15.33 -11.74
CA CYS A 579 34.24 14.00 -12.34
C CYS A 579 35.37 13.76 -13.38
N SER A 580 36.51 14.45 -13.27
CA SER A 580 37.62 14.25 -14.21
C SER A 580 38.42 12.96 -13.95
N ASN A 581 38.49 12.49 -12.70
CA ASN A 581 39.18 11.27 -12.29
C ASN A 581 38.44 10.59 -11.10
N PRO A 582 37.16 10.18 -11.24
CA PRO A 582 36.38 9.66 -10.12
C PRO A 582 37.01 8.42 -9.45
N GLY A 583 37.72 7.58 -10.23
CA GLY A 583 38.48 6.43 -9.70
C GLY A 583 39.76 6.74 -8.92
N GLU A 584 40.09 8.01 -8.65
CA GLU A 584 41.09 8.40 -7.63
C GLU A 584 40.45 8.67 -6.25
N LEU A 585 39.13 8.52 -6.12
CA LEU A 585 38.38 8.66 -4.86
C LEU A 585 37.94 7.28 -4.34
N GLU A 586 37.84 7.16 -3.02
CA GLU A 586 37.19 6.01 -2.38
C GLU A 586 35.66 6.15 -2.52
N PRO A 587 34.93 5.10 -2.95
CA PRO A 587 33.48 5.07 -2.84
C PRO A 587 33.04 4.98 -1.36
N PRO A 588 31.79 5.33 -1.03
CA PRO A 588 31.24 5.09 0.31
C PRO A 588 31.14 3.57 0.57
N LEU A 589 31.03 3.19 1.84
CA LEU A 589 30.67 1.83 2.24
C LEU A 589 29.13 1.73 2.21
N GLY A 590 28.61 0.61 1.69
CA GLY A 590 27.16 0.35 1.65
C GLY A 590 26.68 -0.42 2.88
N ALA A 591 25.49 -1.00 2.78
CA ALA A 591 24.95 -1.91 3.78
C ALA A 591 25.93 -3.08 4.07
N PRO A 592 25.92 -3.66 5.29
CA PRO A 592 26.79 -4.79 5.65
C PRO A 592 26.64 -5.95 4.66
N SER A 593 27.75 -6.35 4.03
CA SER A 593 27.72 -7.41 3.02
C SER A 593 29.06 -8.11 2.88
N LEU A 594 29.06 -9.34 2.36
CA LEU A 594 30.31 -10.04 2.06
C LEU A 594 31.15 -9.31 0.99
N ALA A 595 30.51 -8.57 0.07
CA ALA A 595 31.22 -7.73 -0.88
C ALA A 595 31.95 -6.58 -0.16
N ASN A 596 31.28 -5.86 0.74
CA ASN A 596 31.87 -4.76 1.51
C ASN A 596 32.96 -5.25 2.48
N LEU A 597 32.78 -6.41 3.12
CA LEU A 597 33.82 -7.06 3.93
C LEU A 597 35.07 -7.43 3.14
N ARG A 598 34.91 -7.87 1.88
CA ARG A 598 36.04 -8.15 0.97
C ARG A 598 36.75 -6.88 0.55
N ILE A 599 36.01 -5.82 0.20
CA ILE A 599 36.55 -4.50 -0.14
C ILE A 599 37.41 -3.97 1.02
N LEU A 600 36.89 -4.01 2.25
CA LEU A 600 37.64 -3.60 3.45
C LEU A 600 38.90 -4.45 3.66
N ALA A 601 38.78 -5.78 3.63
CA ALA A 601 39.91 -6.67 3.87
C ALA A 601 41.05 -6.50 2.86
N ASP A 602 40.74 -6.40 1.56
CA ASP A 602 41.75 -6.22 0.51
C ASP A 602 42.34 -4.80 0.52
N ARG A 603 41.55 -3.76 0.85
CA ARG A 603 42.06 -2.39 1.06
C ARG A 603 43.03 -2.32 2.23
N PHE A 604 42.64 -2.81 3.41
CA PHE A 604 43.52 -2.79 4.59
C PHE A 604 44.79 -3.65 4.41
N ALA A 605 44.74 -4.68 3.56
CA ALA A 605 45.92 -5.44 3.14
C ALA A 605 46.84 -4.64 2.19
N SER A 606 46.30 -3.74 1.36
CA SER A 606 47.05 -2.82 0.50
C SER A 606 47.67 -1.66 1.27
N ASP A 607 46.91 -1.05 2.19
CA ASP A 607 47.32 0.12 2.97
C ASP A 607 48.37 -0.23 4.03
N GLY A 608 48.39 -1.48 4.49
CA GLY A 608 49.39 -2.00 5.44
C GLY A 608 48.92 -2.04 6.89
N GLU A 609 47.61 -1.99 7.12
CA GLU A 609 46.96 -2.05 8.43
C GLU A 609 47.00 -3.45 9.07
N PHE A 610 47.33 -4.48 8.27
CA PHE A 610 47.75 -5.79 8.78
C PHE A 610 49.27 -5.85 8.96
N ALA A 611 49.72 -6.36 10.11
CA ALA A 611 51.14 -6.42 10.46
C ALA A 611 52.00 -7.34 9.55
N ASN A 612 51.38 -8.19 8.73
CA ASN A 612 52.03 -9.07 7.75
C ASN A 612 51.02 -9.80 6.83
N ASP A 613 51.52 -10.33 5.71
CA ASP A 613 50.78 -11.12 4.71
C ASP A 613 49.98 -12.31 5.28
N GLU A 614 50.40 -12.91 6.42
CA GLU A 614 49.74 -14.09 7.01
C GLU A 614 48.48 -13.70 7.78
N ALA A 615 48.48 -12.52 8.42
CA ALA A 615 47.34 -11.94 9.14
C ALA A 615 46.22 -11.51 8.18
N ALA A 616 46.56 -10.73 7.14
CA ALA A 616 45.64 -10.34 6.07
C ALA A 616 45.02 -11.57 5.38
N ARG A 617 45.88 -12.53 4.97
CA ARG A 617 45.43 -13.75 4.28
C ARG A 617 44.52 -14.64 5.13
N ALA A 618 44.61 -14.58 6.46
CA ALA A 618 43.68 -15.32 7.32
C ALA A 618 42.25 -14.76 7.18
N VAL A 619 42.09 -13.43 7.15
CA VAL A 619 40.80 -12.77 6.89
C VAL A 619 40.29 -13.10 5.49
N THR A 620 41.11 -12.92 4.45
CA THR A 620 40.72 -13.26 3.07
C THR A 620 40.30 -14.73 2.93
N LEU A 621 40.94 -15.66 3.66
CA LEU A 621 40.60 -17.09 3.64
C LEU A 621 39.24 -17.38 4.29
N HIS A 622 38.88 -16.68 5.38
CA HIS A 622 37.54 -16.75 5.96
C HIS A 622 36.51 -16.22 4.95
N LEU A 623 36.69 -15.00 4.43
CA LEU A 623 35.78 -14.40 3.44
C LEU A 623 35.69 -15.20 2.12
N THR A 624 36.70 -16.03 1.80
CA THR A 624 36.64 -17.00 0.69
C THR A 624 35.77 -18.22 1.02
N ALA A 625 35.80 -18.69 2.27
CA ALA A 625 34.95 -19.79 2.73
C ALA A 625 33.48 -19.34 2.86
N VAL A 626 33.23 -18.12 3.33
CA VAL A 626 31.89 -17.53 3.46
C VAL A 626 31.16 -17.54 2.11
N SER A 627 31.71 -16.96 1.02
CA SER A 627 30.97 -16.98 -0.27
C SER A 627 30.83 -18.37 -0.85
N GLN A 628 31.75 -19.31 -0.57
CA GLN A 628 31.56 -20.68 -1.02
C GLN A 628 30.33 -21.32 -0.37
N PHE A 629 29.95 -20.94 0.85
CA PHE A 629 28.71 -21.42 1.48
C PHE A 629 27.48 -20.61 1.05
N GLU A 630 27.62 -19.31 0.83
CA GLU A 630 26.59 -18.43 0.25
C GLU A 630 26.19 -18.87 -1.17
N GLU A 631 27.16 -19.09 -2.07
CA GLU A 631 27.01 -19.66 -3.42
C GLU A 631 26.37 -21.07 -3.42
N GLN A 632 26.31 -21.73 -2.27
CA GLN A 632 25.68 -23.05 -2.09
C GLN A 632 24.33 -22.98 -1.31
N GLY A 633 23.92 -21.80 -0.83
CA GLY A 633 22.72 -21.63 0.01
C GLY A 633 22.84 -22.28 1.40
N GLU A 634 24.06 -22.41 1.94
CA GLU A 634 24.32 -23.10 3.22
C GLU A 634 24.47 -22.11 4.39
N THR A 635 23.42 -21.32 4.66
CA THR A 635 23.42 -20.17 5.61
C THR A 635 23.98 -20.51 7.00
N GLU A 636 23.64 -21.67 7.60
CA GLU A 636 24.23 -22.13 8.87
C GLU A 636 25.78 -22.08 8.88
N LYS A 637 26.40 -22.35 7.72
CA LYS A 637 27.86 -22.36 7.56
C LYS A 637 28.42 -20.98 7.24
N VAL A 638 27.63 -20.11 6.61
CA VAL A 638 27.95 -18.70 6.39
C VAL A 638 28.08 -18.02 7.76
N VAL A 639 27.01 -18.05 8.57
CA VAL A 639 26.97 -17.53 9.95
C VAL A 639 28.14 -18.06 10.78
N LYS A 640 28.35 -19.38 10.78
CA LYS A 640 29.46 -20.02 11.51
C LYS A 640 30.87 -19.61 11.05
N HIS A 641 31.05 -19.28 9.77
CA HIS A 641 32.35 -18.81 9.27
C HIS A 641 32.58 -17.32 9.49
N LEU A 642 31.51 -16.54 9.72
CA LEU A 642 31.53 -15.17 10.22
C LEU A 642 31.82 -15.13 11.74
N ASP A 643 31.17 -15.96 12.55
CA ASP A 643 31.50 -16.18 13.98
C ASP A 643 33.00 -16.48 14.17
N GLY A 644 33.51 -17.46 13.42
CA GLY A 644 34.95 -17.76 13.39
C GLY A 644 35.85 -16.67 12.79
N LEU A 645 35.29 -15.69 12.05
CA LEU A 645 36.01 -14.49 11.59
C LEU A 645 36.04 -13.43 12.71
N LEU A 646 34.97 -13.26 13.49
CA LEU A 646 34.94 -12.38 14.65
C LEU A 646 35.95 -12.84 15.72
N GLU A 647 36.00 -14.15 16.03
CA GLU A 647 37.06 -14.74 16.86
C GLU A 647 38.47 -14.41 16.33
N LEU A 648 38.66 -14.49 15.01
CA LEU A 648 39.94 -14.20 14.35
C LEU A 648 40.32 -12.72 14.41
N LEU A 649 39.38 -11.80 14.16
CA LEU A 649 39.60 -10.36 14.22
C LEU A 649 39.94 -9.92 15.65
N GLN A 650 39.21 -10.42 16.64
CA GLN A 650 39.49 -10.17 18.07
C GLN A 650 40.89 -10.70 18.44
N HIS A 651 41.23 -11.92 18.01
CA HIS A 651 42.56 -12.48 18.25
C HIS A 651 43.67 -11.67 17.57
N GLN A 652 43.46 -11.17 16.35
CA GLN A 652 44.44 -10.33 15.66
C GLN A 652 44.64 -8.99 16.38
N ARG A 653 43.55 -8.36 16.86
CA ARG A 653 43.59 -7.11 17.64
C ARG A 653 44.38 -7.28 18.94
N GLU A 654 44.06 -8.31 19.73
CA GLU A 654 44.77 -8.63 20.98
C GLU A 654 46.28 -8.85 20.82
N ASN A 655 46.74 -9.19 19.61
CA ASN A 655 48.12 -9.54 19.31
C ASN A 655 48.85 -8.52 18.41
N GLU A 656 48.29 -7.32 18.23
CA GLU A 656 48.85 -6.23 17.40
C GLU A 656 49.08 -6.66 15.92
N LEU A 657 48.23 -7.58 15.40
CA LEU A 657 48.32 -8.11 14.03
C LEU A 657 47.45 -7.36 13.01
N ILE A 658 46.45 -6.63 13.49
CA ILE A 658 45.61 -5.67 12.77
C ILE A 658 45.61 -4.36 13.59
N THR A 659 45.47 -3.20 12.96
CA THR A 659 45.29 -1.94 13.69
C THR A 659 43.89 -1.81 14.28
N GLU A 660 43.75 -0.95 15.29
CA GLU A 660 42.44 -0.62 15.89
C GLU A 660 41.48 0.00 14.85
N GLU A 661 42.01 0.76 13.88
CA GLU A 661 41.22 1.40 12.80
C GLU A 661 40.61 0.36 11.86
N ALA A 662 41.42 -0.57 11.35
CA ALA A 662 40.91 -1.65 10.51
C ALA A 662 40.03 -2.65 11.28
N TYR A 663 40.31 -2.92 12.57
CA TYR A 663 39.42 -3.72 13.42
C TYR A 663 38.02 -3.09 13.53
N HIS A 664 37.97 -1.80 13.91
CA HIS A 664 36.71 -1.10 14.17
C HIS A 664 35.86 -0.82 12.91
N LEU A 665 36.38 -1.12 11.72
CA LEU A 665 35.64 -1.04 10.45
C LEU A 665 35.26 -2.42 9.89
N ILE A 666 36.09 -3.47 10.04
CA ILE A 666 35.71 -4.83 9.58
C ILE A 666 34.74 -5.51 10.57
N GLU A 667 34.96 -5.40 11.88
CA GLU A 667 34.23 -6.22 12.86
C GLU A 667 32.72 -5.89 12.93
N PRO A 668 32.27 -4.61 13.05
CA PRO A 668 30.83 -4.32 13.10
C PRO A 668 30.09 -4.74 11.82
N GLN A 669 30.73 -4.59 10.66
CA GLN A 669 30.23 -5.05 9.36
C GLN A 669 30.13 -6.58 9.28
N ALA A 670 31.02 -7.33 9.95
CA ALA A 670 31.01 -8.78 9.97
C ALA A 670 29.98 -9.35 10.95
N ASP A 671 29.73 -8.64 12.05
CA ASP A 671 28.73 -8.98 13.06
C ASP A 671 27.31 -8.68 12.56
N SER A 672 27.08 -7.53 11.93
CA SER A 672 25.78 -7.17 11.34
C SER A 672 25.35 -8.18 10.27
N TYR A 673 26.17 -8.39 9.23
CA TYR A 673 25.90 -9.36 8.15
C TYR A 673 25.79 -10.81 8.65
N MET A 674 26.38 -11.15 9.80
CA MET A 674 26.15 -12.45 10.46
C MET A 674 24.75 -12.54 11.08
N LYS A 675 24.28 -11.47 11.73
CA LYS A 675 22.98 -11.41 12.40
C LYS A 675 21.82 -11.29 11.41
N GLU A 676 21.98 -10.52 10.34
CA GLU A 676 21.07 -10.45 9.19
C GLU A 676 20.77 -11.85 8.62
N LEU A 677 21.77 -12.73 8.58
CA LEU A 677 21.64 -14.12 8.12
C LEU A 677 21.20 -15.12 9.20
N GLN A 678 21.04 -14.69 10.45
CA GLN A 678 20.69 -15.53 11.59
C GLN A 678 19.25 -15.30 12.10
N TYR A 679 18.69 -14.11 11.86
CA TYR A 679 17.41 -13.67 12.41
C TYR A 679 16.38 -13.42 11.29
N ALA A 680 15.09 -13.48 11.63
CA ALA A 680 14.01 -13.15 10.68
C ALA A 680 13.94 -11.65 10.37
N PHE A 681 14.50 -10.82 11.27
CA PHE A 681 14.91 -9.45 10.99
C PHE A 681 16.04 -9.05 11.94
N TYR A 682 16.99 -8.24 11.46
CA TYR A 682 17.99 -7.58 12.29
C TYR A 682 18.24 -6.16 11.78
N GLN A 683 18.38 -5.21 12.69
CA GLN A 683 18.91 -3.88 12.39
C GLN A 683 19.82 -3.42 13.53
N GLY A 684 21.07 -3.10 13.21
CA GLY A 684 22.11 -2.60 14.12
C GLY A 684 22.55 -1.15 13.87
N PHE A 685 21.92 -0.47 12.90
CA PHE A 685 22.13 0.95 12.57
C PHE A 685 23.60 1.34 12.32
N VAL A 686 24.36 0.44 11.69
CA VAL A 686 25.77 0.66 11.34
C VAL A 686 25.84 1.56 10.11
N GLY A 687 26.34 2.80 10.27
CA GLY A 687 26.37 3.78 9.18
C GLY A 687 26.93 5.14 9.60
N ASP A 688 27.10 6.03 8.62
CA ASP A 688 27.60 7.40 8.84
C ASP A 688 26.56 8.31 9.53
N ASP A 689 27.05 9.24 10.35
CA ASP A 689 26.27 10.22 11.09
C ASP A 689 25.41 11.10 10.15
N GLY A 690 24.09 11.01 10.30
CA GLY A 690 23.11 11.80 9.55
C GLY A 690 22.41 11.07 8.42
N ASN A 691 22.85 9.86 8.04
CA ASN A 691 22.13 9.00 7.09
C ASN A 691 20.69 8.73 7.57
N SER A 692 19.75 8.56 6.64
CA SER A 692 18.41 8.03 6.93
C SER A 692 18.50 6.58 7.46
N TRP A 693 17.40 6.08 8.04
CA TRP A 693 17.24 4.62 8.19
C TRP A 693 17.06 4.01 6.79
N ASP A 694 17.67 2.84 6.57
CA ASP A 694 17.61 2.14 5.29
C ASP A 694 16.17 1.78 4.91
N SER A 695 15.73 2.14 3.70
CA SER A 695 14.36 1.85 3.25
C SER A 695 14.18 0.41 2.77
N SER A 696 15.25 -0.30 2.39
CA SER A 696 15.17 -1.72 2.04
C SER A 696 14.87 -2.59 3.26
N ASP A 697 15.40 -2.22 4.43
CA ASP A 697 15.09 -2.84 5.73
C ASP A 697 13.66 -2.51 6.23
N PHE A 698 13.00 -1.48 5.70
CA PHE A 698 11.77 -0.92 6.28
C PHE A 698 10.71 -0.52 5.24
N VAL A 699 9.80 -1.45 4.93
CA VAL A 699 8.59 -1.30 4.09
C VAL A 699 7.80 0.00 4.38
N ASN A 700 7.83 0.49 5.62
CA ASN A 700 7.06 1.67 6.00
C ASN A 700 7.74 2.51 7.10
N LEU A 701 8.28 3.67 6.71
CA LEU A 701 8.80 4.73 7.60
C LEU A 701 7.85 5.96 7.64
N ASP A 702 6.55 5.74 7.90
CA ASP A 702 5.52 6.80 7.96
C ASP A 702 5.67 7.75 9.16
N SER A 703 5.47 9.05 8.90
CA SER A 703 5.54 10.13 9.88
C SER A 703 4.29 10.99 9.83
N TRP A 704 3.68 11.28 10.99
CA TRP A 704 2.50 12.14 11.08
C TRP A 704 2.64 13.24 12.16
N PRO A 705 2.19 14.48 11.88
CA PRO A 705 1.94 15.01 10.53
C PRO A 705 3.22 14.92 9.68
N THR A 706 3.09 14.84 8.36
CA THR A 706 4.25 14.52 7.51
C THR A 706 5.36 15.57 7.62
N ASN A 707 6.61 15.09 7.65
CA ASN A 707 7.86 15.87 7.83
C ASN A 707 7.80 17.31 7.25
N PRO A 708 8.21 18.33 8.05
CA PRO A 708 9.05 18.21 9.26
C PRO A 708 8.29 17.98 10.58
N ASP A 709 6.97 18.18 10.61
CA ASP A 709 6.19 18.38 11.84
C ASP A 709 5.83 17.09 12.64
N GLY A 710 6.47 15.95 12.34
CA GLY A 710 6.04 14.62 12.82
C GLY A 710 7.15 13.74 13.37
N ALA A 711 7.81 12.99 12.49
CA ALA A 711 8.94 12.12 12.82
C ALA A 711 10.05 12.21 11.75
N VAL A 712 11.31 12.05 12.17
CA VAL A 712 12.50 11.95 11.34
C VAL A 712 13.33 10.76 11.82
N TYR A 713 13.85 9.96 10.88
CA TYR A 713 14.62 8.74 11.11
C TYR A 713 16.06 8.97 10.65
N THR A 714 17.03 8.85 11.55
CA THR A 714 18.45 9.01 11.22
C THR A 714 19.34 8.02 11.95
N ILE A 715 20.54 7.78 11.42
CA ILE A 715 21.66 7.13 12.11
C ILE A 715 22.55 8.20 12.72
N GLN A 716 23.01 7.98 13.96
CA GLN A 716 23.96 8.85 14.66
C GLN A 716 24.68 8.05 15.75
N ASP A 717 26.01 8.13 15.82
CA ASP A 717 26.89 7.33 16.69
C ASP A 717 26.70 5.80 16.54
N ASN A 718 26.34 5.32 15.33
CA ASN A 718 25.83 3.97 15.05
C ASN A 718 24.59 3.58 15.89
N THR A 719 23.66 4.51 16.07
CA THR A 719 22.36 4.25 16.70
C THR A 719 21.24 4.83 15.85
N GLY A 720 20.15 4.08 15.69
CA GLY A 720 18.94 4.51 15.00
C GLY A 720 18.15 5.48 15.87
N GLN A 721 18.03 6.73 15.46
CA GLN A 721 17.28 7.77 16.15
C GLN A 721 15.95 8.01 15.45
N ILE A 722 14.88 8.08 16.25
CA ILE A 722 13.59 8.63 15.81
C ILE A 722 13.34 9.91 16.61
N ASP A 723 13.54 11.05 15.93
CA ASP A 723 13.17 12.37 16.43
C ASP A 723 11.69 12.62 16.17
N LEU A 724 10.93 12.91 17.23
CA LEU A 724 9.51 13.26 17.21
C LEU A 724 9.33 14.75 17.48
N ASP A 725 8.68 15.48 16.57
CA ASP A 725 8.29 16.87 16.81
C ASP A 725 7.20 16.97 17.90
N ASN A 726 6.96 18.18 18.40
CA ASN A 726 5.81 18.45 19.26
C ASN A 726 4.48 18.22 18.52
N ARG A 727 3.43 17.83 19.25
CA ARG A 727 2.07 17.72 18.72
C ARG A 727 1.58 19.10 18.22
N GLN A 728 1.33 19.20 16.91
CA GLN A 728 0.81 20.42 16.30
C GLN A 728 -0.69 20.69 16.58
N GLN A 729 -1.10 21.97 16.52
CA GLN A 729 -2.46 22.39 16.87
C GLN A 729 -3.51 21.88 15.87
N GLY A 730 -4.34 20.94 16.32
CA GLY A 730 -5.41 20.30 15.52
C GLY A 730 -5.22 18.80 15.37
N ASN A 731 -3.98 18.30 15.55
CA ASN A 731 -3.64 16.90 15.41
C ASN A 731 -3.91 16.10 16.71
N GLY A 732 -4.03 14.78 16.59
CA GLY A 732 -4.16 13.87 17.74
C GLY A 732 -2.85 13.69 18.52
N SER A 733 -1.74 13.65 17.79
CA SER A 733 -0.36 13.41 18.26
C SER A 733 0.60 13.76 17.11
N ALA A 734 1.90 13.80 17.38
CA ALA A 734 2.92 13.46 16.39
C ALA A 734 3.31 11.97 16.57
N TYR A 735 3.66 11.25 15.50
CA TYR A 735 4.20 9.89 15.59
C TYR A 735 5.11 9.52 14.42
N GLY A 736 5.98 8.53 14.66
CA GLY A 736 6.66 7.73 13.66
C GLY A 736 6.20 6.27 13.73
N ARG A 737 6.13 5.61 12.58
CA ARG A 737 5.87 4.18 12.38
C ARG A 737 7.07 3.52 11.69
N VAL A 738 7.27 2.24 11.97
CA VAL A 738 8.31 1.41 11.36
C VAL A 738 7.72 0.01 11.14
N THR A 739 7.76 -0.45 9.89
CA THR A 739 7.45 -1.84 9.49
C THR A 739 8.72 -2.45 8.89
N PRO A 740 9.41 -3.37 9.58
CA PRO A 740 10.51 -4.16 9.02
C PRO A 740 10.13 -4.91 7.74
N TYR A 741 11.06 -5.00 6.80
CA TYR A 741 10.99 -5.94 5.68
C TYR A 741 11.34 -7.33 6.19
N MET A 742 10.31 -8.09 6.56
CA MET A 742 10.42 -9.47 7.02
C MET A 742 9.27 -10.33 6.47
N GLU A 743 9.49 -11.64 6.43
CA GLU A 743 8.43 -12.63 6.25
C GLU A 743 7.50 -12.68 7.47
N ASP A 744 6.29 -13.19 7.27
CA ASP A 744 5.32 -13.38 8.36
C ASP A 744 5.76 -14.54 9.29
N THR A 745 5.68 -14.32 10.61
CA THR A 745 6.08 -15.31 11.62
C THR A 745 4.90 -15.79 12.45
N GLU A 746 4.82 -17.10 12.75
CA GLU A 746 3.84 -17.66 13.68
C GLU A 746 4.35 -17.61 15.13
N ASN A 747 5.46 -18.27 15.46
CA ASN A 747 6.11 -18.10 16.76
C ASN A 747 7.33 -17.18 16.62
N SER A 748 7.35 -16.08 17.37
CA SER A 748 8.43 -15.10 17.24
C SER A 748 8.78 -14.37 18.53
N GLU A 749 10.01 -13.87 18.56
CA GLU A 749 10.57 -13.08 19.64
C GLU A 749 11.24 -11.82 19.11
N LEU A 750 10.77 -10.67 19.58
CA LEU A 750 11.34 -9.36 19.37
C LEU A 750 12.18 -8.96 20.57
N LEU A 751 13.45 -8.62 20.33
CA LEU A 751 14.38 -8.05 21.29
C LEU A 751 14.81 -6.67 20.80
N VAL A 752 14.72 -5.65 21.66
CA VAL A 752 15.09 -4.27 21.32
C VAL A 752 15.92 -3.65 22.43
N ARG A 753 17.08 -3.07 22.07
CA ARG A 753 17.88 -2.20 22.94
C ARG A 753 17.57 -0.73 22.61
N PHE A 754 17.04 0.01 23.58
CA PHE A 754 16.53 1.37 23.36
C PHE A 754 16.78 2.31 24.55
N LYS A 755 16.69 3.63 24.29
CA LYS A 755 16.61 4.68 25.32
C LYS A 755 15.76 5.86 24.85
N ALA A 756 15.05 6.49 25.77
CA ALA A 756 14.30 7.73 25.53
C ALA A 756 15.04 8.92 26.15
N ASN A 757 15.04 10.07 25.48
CA ASN A 757 15.79 11.25 25.93
C ASN A 757 15.20 11.95 27.18
N GLU A 758 13.89 11.83 27.41
CA GLU A 758 13.21 12.40 28.58
C GLU A 758 12.11 11.44 29.10
N ILE A 759 12.11 11.19 30.41
CA ILE A 759 11.10 10.37 31.10
C ILE A 759 10.12 11.29 31.85
N GLY A 760 8.83 10.98 31.80
CA GLY A 760 7.73 11.76 32.40
C GLY A 760 6.91 12.59 31.40
N ASN A 761 7.42 12.81 30.18
CA ASN A 761 6.65 13.41 29.08
C ASN A 761 5.60 12.41 28.56
N ASN A 762 4.52 12.91 27.95
CA ASN A 762 3.39 12.14 27.43
C ASN A 762 3.73 11.48 26.08
N GLN A 763 4.80 10.68 26.10
CA GLN A 763 5.30 9.88 25.00
C GLN A 763 4.93 8.41 25.19
N ARG A 764 4.93 7.66 24.08
CA ARG A 764 4.83 6.20 24.11
C ARG A 764 5.71 5.55 23.06
N MET A 765 6.30 4.41 23.41
CA MET A 765 6.82 3.44 22.45
C MET A 765 5.87 2.24 22.41
N ARG A 766 5.66 1.67 21.23
CA ARG A 766 4.90 0.43 21.04
C ARG A 766 5.67 -0.52 20.15
N LEU A 767 5.66 -1.78 20.55
CA LEU A 767 6.26 -2.90 19.84
C LEU A 767 5.19 -3.97 19.68
N TRP A 768 5.06 -4.55 18.49
CA TRP A 768 4.07 -5.56 18.17
C TRP A 768 4.68 -6.75 17.42
N LEU A 769 4.09 -7.93 17.60
CA LEU A 769 4.35 -9.20 16.92
C LEU A 769 3.04 -9.71 16.27
N GLN A 770 3.15 -10.67 15.35
CA GLN A 770 2.01 -11.31 14.67
C GLN A 770 0.98 -10.27 14.21
N SER A 771 1.46 -9.23 13.54
CA SER A 771 0.69 -8.04 13.20
C SER A 771 0.49 -7.89 11.70
N ASP A 772 -0.65 -7.33 11.33
CA ASP A 772 -0.95 -6.89 9.96
C ASP A 772 -0.46 -5.44 9.73
N ALA A 773 -1.15 -4.66 8.89
CA ALA A 773 -0.77 -3.28 8.58
C ALA A 773 -1.23 -2.28 9.66
N PHE A 774 -0.46 -1.20 9.89
CA PHE A 774 -0.92 -0.08 10.72
C PHE A 774 -2.21 0.55 10.20
N SER A 775 -3.24 0.69 11.04
CA SER A 775 -4.51 1.25 10.58
C SER A 775 -4.37 2.72 10.11
N PRO A 776 -5.21 3.18 9.15
CA PRO A 776 -5.17 4.55 8.65
C PRO A 776 -5.21 5.60 9.78
N GLY A 777 -4.22 6.50 9.80
CA GLY A 777 -4.10 7.55 10.83
C GLY A 777 -3.76 7.09 12.26
N SER A 778 -3.66 5.78 12.54
CA SER A 778 -3.38 5.21 13.87
C SER A 778 -2.03 4.51 13.98
N SER A 779 -1.29 4.78 15.06
CA SER A 779 -0.01 4.15 15.42
C SER A 779 -0.20 2.78 16.11
N MET A 780 -1.05 1.92 15.54
CA MET A 780 -1.27 0.52 15.94
C MET A 780 -1.69 -0.33 14.72
N PRO A 781 -1.28 -1.61 14.59
CA PRO A 781 -1.77 -2.54 13.56
C PRO A 781 -3.27 -2.71 13.58
N VAL A 782 -3.93 -3.13 12.49
CA VAL A 782 -5.35 -3.52 12.50
C VAL A 782 -5.60 -4.64 13.53
N ASN A 783 -4.75 -5.67 13.54
CA ASN A 783 -4.68 -6.79 14.49
C ASN A 783 -3.24 -7.07 14.94
N GLY A 784 -3.03 -7.52 16.19
CA GLY A 784 -1.68 -7.90 16.64
C GLY A 784 -1.51 -7.98 18.16
N TYR A 785 -0.44 -8.63 18.62
CA TYR A 785 -0.04 -8.66 20.03
C TYR A 785 1.13 -7.73 20.29
N GLY A 786 1.17 -7.04 21.42
CA GLY A 786 2.21 -6.04 21.64
C GLY A 786 2.29 -5.47 23.04
N VAL A 787 3.28 -4.60 23.22
CA VAL A 787 3.52 -3.85 24.45
C VAL A 787 3.47 -2.36 24.19
N GLU A 788 2.85 -1.61 25.10
CA GLU A 788 2.91 -0.15 25.14
C GLU A 788 3.71 0.29 26.37
N LEU A 789 4.87 0.90 26.13
CA LEU A 789 5.64 1.60 27.15
C LEU A 789 5.17 3.06 27.19
N ASN A 790 4.67 3.51 28.34
CA ASN A 790 4.12 4.85 28.55
C ASN A 790 5.00 5.64 29.51
N LEU A 791 5.77 6.61 28.99
CA LEU A 791 6.79 7.32 29.77
C LEU A 791 6.22 8.35 30.77
N ASN A 792 4.95 8.72 30.63
CA ASN A 792 4.23 9.63 31.54
C ASN A 792 3.69 8.89 32.77
N THR A 793 3.13 7.69 32.61
CA THR A 793 2.73 6.86 33.76
C THR A 793 3.85 5.96 34.28
N ASN A 794 4.95 5.84 33.54
CA ASN A 794 6.03 4.87 33.76
C ASN A 794 5.53 3.42 33.82
N GLU A 795 4.59 3.07 32.95
CA GLU A 795 4.01 1.73 32.86
C GLU A 795 4.43 1.03 31.58
N LEU A 796 4.76 -0.26 31.68
CA LEU A 796 4.79 -1.19 30.54
C LEU A 796 3.50 -2.00 30.57
N ILE A 797 2.77 -2.04 29.45
CA ILE A 797 1.43 -2.62 29.35
C ILE A 797 1.41 -3.66 28.23
N LEU A 798 1.14 -4.93 28.57
CA LEU A 798 0.96 -6.02 27.60
C LEU A 798 -0.48 -6.02 27.06
N ARG A 799 -0.67 -6.19 25.74
CA ARG A 799 -1.97 -6.03 25.09
C ARG A 799 -2.13 -6.79 23.76
N GLY A 800 -3.39 -6.98 23.37
CA GLY A 800 -3.81 -7.40 22.03
C GLY A 800 -4.64 -6.33 21.32
N ARG A 801 -4.64 -6.39 19.99
CA ARG A 801 -5.37 -5.53 19.05
C ARG A 801 -6.21 -6.45 18.17
N TYR A 802 -7.50 -6.18 18.07
CA TYR A 802 -8.49 -7.00 17.35
C TYR A 802 -9.46 -6.07 16.64
N ASP A 803 -9.50 -6.04 15.30
CA ASP A 803 -10.40 -5.19 14.49
C ASP A 803 -10.52 -3.75 15.01
N SER A 804 -9.39 -3.12 15.35
CA SER A 804 -9.32 -1.78 15.97
C SER A 804 -9.84 -1.60 17.40
N SER A 805 -10.33 -2.66 18.03
CA SER A 805 -10.41 -2.75 19.50
C SER A 805 -9.03 -3.01 20.12
N SER A 806 -8.87 -2.71 21.42
CA SER A 806 -7.61 -2.92 22.15
C SER A 806 -7.85 -3.45 23.56
N THR A 807 -7.29 -4.62 23.85
CA THR A 807 -7.42 -5.33 25.13
C THR A 807 -6.09 -5.28 25.87
N ASN A 808 -6.06 -4.80 27.10
CA ASN A 808 -4.84 -4.84 27.93
C ASN A 808 -4.91 -6.07 28.83
N PHE A 809 -3.91 -6.94 28.74
CA PHE A 809 -3.85 -8.19 29.51
C PHE A 809 -3.27 -7.95 30.91
N ASP A 810 -2.09 -7.31 30.98
CA ASP A 810 -1.40 -7.01 32.24
C ASP A 810 -0.57 -5.71 32.17
N ARG A 811 -0.05 -5.23 33.30
CA ARG A 811 0.82 -4.06 33.41
C ARG A 811 1.79 -4.11 34.59
N ILE A 812 2.98 -3.54 34.39
CA ILE A 812 3.99 -3.34 35.43
C ILE A 812 4.47 -1.88 35.47
N ASP A 813 5.07 -1.48 36.60
CA ASP A 813 5.90 -0.28 36.68
C ASP A 813 7.19 -0.55 35.90
N ALA A 814 7.46 0.24 34.86
CA ALA A 814 8.58 0.05 33.95
C ALA A 814 9.93 0.47 34.57
N ASN A 815 9.93 1.27 35.64
CA ASN A 815 11.14 1.77 36.31
C ASN A 815 12.17 2.39 35.34
N MET A 816 11.71 3.13 34.31
CA MET A 816 12.57 3.69 33.25
C MET A 816 13.51 4.78 33.76
N SER A 817 14.66 4.89 33.09
CA SER A 817 15.59 6.02 33.15
C SER A 817 15.93 6.55 31.74
N ASP A 818 16.80 7.56 31.67
CA ASP A 818 17.37 8.12 30.44
C ASP A 818 18.58 7.33 29.89
N GLU A 819 18.99 6.25 30.58
CA GLU A 819 20.04 5.30 30.14
C GLU A 819 19.48 4.22 29.19
N TRP A 820 20.34 3.29 28.74
CA TRP A 820 19.92 2.16 27.88
C TRP A 820 19.11 1.09 28.66
N HIS A 821 18.08 0.57 28.00
CA HIS A 821 17.22 -0.51 28.48
C HIS A 821 17.04 -1.55 27.36
N TRP A 822 16.73 -2.77 27.76
CA TRP A 822 16.33 -3.84 26.86
C TRP A 822 14.88 -4.24 27.15
N VAL A 823 14.11 -4.47 26.09
CA VAL A 823 12.80 -5.12 26.17
C VAL A 823 12.79 -6.34 25.25
N ARG A 824 12.29 -7.47 25.78
CA ARG A 824 12.08 -8.70 25.03
C ARG A 824 10.60 -9.06 25.10
N LEU A 825 9.94 -9.15 23.95
CA LEU A 825 8.55 -9.60 23.78
C LEU A 825 8.57 -10.90 22.96
N ARG A 826 7.85 -11.93 23.42
CA ARG A 826 7.70 -13.22 22.74
C ARG A 826 6.23 -13.60 22.61
N LYS A 827 5.85 -14.13 21.44
CA LYS A 827 4.66 -14.97 21.26
C LYS A 827 5.15 -16.38 20.92
N GLN A 828 4.73 -17.36 21.70
CA GLN A 828 5.06 -18.77 21.46
C GLN A 828 3.89 -19.65 21.89
N ASP A 829 3.38 -20.47 20.98
CA ASP A 829 2.10 -21.16 21.13
C ASP A 829 1.00 -20.16 21.58
N ASP A 830 0.22 -20.53 22.60
CA ASP A 830 -0.80 -19.69 23.23
C ASP A 830 -0.21 -18.64 24.22
N GLU A 831 1.11 -18.55 24.42
CA GLU A 831 1.72 -17.73 25.49
C GLU A 831 2.41 -16.45 24.98
N LEU A 832 1.95 -15.30 25.49
CA LEU A 832 2.63 -14.01 25.40
C LEU A 832 3.50 -13.77 26.62
N MET A 833 4.77 -13.43 26.40
CA MET A 833 5.77 -13.25 27.45
C MET A 833 6.55 -11.95 27.22
N VAL A 834 6.82 -11.19 28.28
CA VAL A 834 7.66 -9.98 28.20
C VAL A 834 8.52 -9.77 29.45
N ARG A 835 9.74 -9.27 29.23
CA ARG A 835 10.63 -8.74 30.28
C ARG A 835 11.31 -7.44 29.86
N LEU A 836 11.62 -6.59 30.84
CA LEU A 836 12.24 -5.26 30.67
C LEU A 836 13.35 -5.05 31.70
N TRP A 837 14.56 -4.70 31.26
CA TRP A 837 15.69 -4.51 32.18
C TRP A 837 16.64 -3.36 31.77
N HIS A 838 17.43 -2.89 32.73
CA HIS A 838 18.48 -1.89 32.52
C HIS A 838 19.71 -2.56 31.88
N ASP A 839 20.35 -1.88 30.93
CA ASP A 839 21.53 -2.37 30.20
C ASP A 839 22.77 -2.61 31.10
N ASP A 840 22.80 -2.01 32.30
CA ASP A 840 23.86 -2.23 33.30
C ASP A 840 23.75 -3.56 34.07
N SER A 841 22.72 -4.37 33.77
CA SER A 841 22.29 -5.52 34.54
C SER A 841 22.13 -6.78 33.68
N ASP A 842 22.45 -7.96 34.24
CA ASP A 842 22.23 -9.26 33.59
C ASP A 842 20.74 -9.46 33.22
N GLU A 843 20.46 -10.08 32.06
CA GLU A 843 19.09 -10.34 31.60
C GLU A 843 18.28 -11.20 32.61
N PRO A 844 17.04 -10.79 32.97
CA PRO A 844 16.20 -11.54 33.90
C PRO A 844 15.86 -12.96 33.43
N ALA A 845 16.19 -13.94 34.27
CA ALA A 845 15.90 -15.36 34.02
C ALA A 845 14.42 -15.74 34.17
N GLU A 846 13.63 -14.89 34.83
CA GLU A 846 12.16 -14.99 34.92
C GLU A 846 11.55 -13.91 34.01
N TRP A 847 10.31 -14.11 33.54
CA TRP A 847 9.56 -13.10 32.80
C TRP A 847 8.82 -12.14 33.76
N ASP A 848 8.68 -10.86 33.38
CA ASP A 848 7.98 -9.88 34.21
C ASP A 848 6.45 -9.96 34.05
N MET A 849 5.97 -10.29 32.85
CA MET A 849 4.57 -10.64 32.57
C MET A 849 4.50 -11.88 31.66
N VAL A 850 3.54 -12.76 31.95
CA VAL A 850 3.18 -13.94 31.12
C VAL A 850 1.66 -14.01 31.06
N HIS A 851 1.10 -14.05 29.85
CA HIS A 851 -0.34 -14.19 29.60
C HIS A 851 -0.59 -15.36 28.64
N THR A 852 -1.36 -16.35 29.07
CA THR A 852 -1.84 -17.42 28.20
C THR A 852 -3.15 -16.97 27.54
N LEU A 853 -3.17 -16.90 26.22
CA LEU A 853 -4.30 -16.51 25.40
C LEU A 853 -5.43 -17.55 25.51
N SER A 854 -6.65 -17.09 25.76
CA SER A 854 -7.85 -17.89 25.55
C SER A 854 -8.23 -17.92 24.06
N ALA A 855 -9.10 -18.84 23.63
CA ALA A 855 -9.48 -18.98 22.22
C ALA A 855 -10.09 -17.68 21.64
N ASP A 856 -10.87 -16.94 22.43
CA ASP A 856 -11.45 -15.64 22.05
C ASP A 856 -10.40 -14.50 22.00
N GLU A 857 -9.18 -14.76 22.46
CA GLU A 857 -8.01 -13.87 22.38
C GLU A 857 -7.01 -14.32 21.31
N GLN A 858 -7.31 -15.34 20.50
CA GLN A 858 -6.48 -15.75 19.38
C GLN A 858 -6.84 -14.97 18.11
N LEU A 859 -5.83 -14.49 17.38
CA LEU A 859 -6.03 -13.79 16.11
C LEU A 859 -6.52 -14.74 15.00
N PRO A 860 -7.38 -14.29 14.06
CA PRO A 860 -7.81 -15.10 12.93
C PRO A 860 -6.65 -15.53 12.02
N ASN A 861 -5.69 -14.63 11.78
CA ASN A 861 -4.40 -14.98 11.17
C ASN A 861 -3.38 -15.34 12.26
N GLN A 862 -2.77 -16.51 12.15
CA GLN A 862 -1.77 -16.99 13.11
C GLN A 862 -0.34 -16.56 12.80
N SER A 863 -0.06 -16.09 11.58
CA SER A 863 1.21 -15.47 11.21
C SER A 863 1.08 -13.95 11.08
N GLY A 864 2.20 -13.23 11.18
CA GLY A 864 2.24 -11.80 10.90
C GLY A 864 3.60 -11.17 11.15
N LYS A 865 3.72 -9.87 10.85
CA LYS A 865 4.96 -9.11 10.94
C LYS A 865 5.19 -8.51 12.32
N THR A 866 6.41 -8.03 12.53
CA THR A 866 6.74 -7.11 13.63
C THR A 866 6.33 -5.68 13.24
N LEU A 867 5.86 -4.87 14.19
CA LEU A 867 5.69 -3.41 13.99
C LEU A 867 6.23 -2.60 15.17
N LEU A 868 6.82 -1.43 14.88
CA LEU A 868 7.29 -0.48 15.90
C LEU A 868 6.67 0.91 15.65
N SER A 869 6.23 1.58 16.72
CA SER A 869 5.85 3.00 16.62
C SER A 869 6.20 3.79 17.87
N VAL A 870 6.54 5.06 17.67
CA VAL A 870 6.84 6.01 18.74
C VAL A 870 5.95 7.25 18.57
N ILE A 871 5.39 7.74 19.68
CA ILE A 871 4.31 8.74 19.67
C ILE A 871 4.59 9.85 20.69
N ASN A 872 4.36 11.10 20.28
CA ASN A 872 4.38 12.28 21.13
C ASN A 872 2.98 12.94 21.21
N PHE A 873 2.45 13.12 22.41
CA PHE A 873 1.16 13.80 22.65
C PHE A 873 1.30 15.24 23.18
N ASP A 874 2.51 15.70 23.50
CA ASP A 874 2.78 17.00 24.12
C ASP A 874 2.97 18.13 23.11
N TYR A 875 2.46 19.32 23.45
CA TYR A 875 2.45 20.51 22.57
C TYR A 875 3.72 21.38 22.67
N ASP A 876 4.50 21.23 23.73
CA ASP A 876 5.59 22.16 24.10
C ASP A 876 6.99 21.50 24.10
N SER A 877 7.11 20.22 23.71
CA SER A 877 8.36 19.47 23.63
C SER A 877 8.41 18.52 22.43
N SER A 878 9.52 18.56 21.68
CA SER A 878 9.98 17.47 20.81
C SER A 878 10.79 16.47 21.64
N ASN A 879 10.86 15.21 21.19
CA ASN A 879 11.42 14.10 21.97
C ASN A 879 12.15 13.11 21.03
N ARG A 880 13.03 12.27 21.58
CA ARG A 880 13.85 11.32 20.81
C ARG A 880 13.88 9.93 21.44
N PHE A 881 13.58 8.92 20.64
CA PHE A 881 13.97 7.54 20.92
C PHE A 881 15.25 7.21 20.18
N ASN A 882 16.12 6.41 20.79
CA ASN A 882 17.34 5.89 20.18
C ASN A 882 17.30 4.37 20.32
N PHE A 883 17.69 3.67 19.27
CA PHE A 883 17.71 2.23 19.13
C PHE A 883 19.14 1.82 18.75
N ASP A 884 19.62 0.74 19.34
CA ASP A 884 20.99 0.24 19.15
C ASP A 884 20.95 -1.10 18.40
N GLU A 885 20.05 -1.99 18.83
CA GLU A 885 19.66 -3.18 18.06
C GLU A 885 18.14 -3.37 18.07
N ILE A 886 17.60 -3.81 16.93
CA ILE A 886 16.27 -4.42 16.79
C ILE A 886 16.48 -5.82 16.21
N ILE A 887 16.01 -6.86 16.90
CA ILE A 887 16.18 -8.26 16.49
C ILE A 887 14.84 -8.98 16.55
N VAL A 888 14.45 -9.65 15.47
CA VAL A 888 13.28 -10.55 15.44
C VAL A 888 13.76 -11.96 15.14
N SER A 889 13.57 -12.88 16.09
CA SER A 889 13.76 -14.31 15.86
C SER A 889 12.44 -14.95 15.48
N ASP A 890 12.41 -15.67 14.36
CA ASP A 890 11.47 -16.80 14.20
C ASP A 890 11.89 -17.90 15.18
N LEU A 891 10.93 -18.56 15.82
CA LEU A 891 11.14 -19.62 16.82
C LEU A 891 10.83 -21.02 16.26
N ASP A 892 10.33 -21.11 15.03
CA ASP A 892 10.03 -22.36 14.32
C ASP A 892 11.16 -22.82 13.37
N GLN A 893 12.24 -22.03 13.25
CA GLN A 893 13.46 -22.30 12.47
C GLN A 893 14.64 -22.80 13.35
#